data_AF-A0A817WSN3-F1
#
_entry.id   AF-A0A817WSN3-F1
#
_cell.length_a   1.000
_cell.length_b   1.000
_cell.length_c   1.000
_cell.angle_alpha   90.00
_cell.angle_beta   90.00
_cell.angle_gamma   90.00
#
_symmetry.space_group_name_H-M   'P 1'
#
loop_
_entity.id
_entity.type
_entity.pdbx_description
1 polymer ?
#
loop_
_entity_poly.entity_id
_entity_poly.type
_entity_poly.pdbx_seq_one_letter_code
_entity_poly.pdbx_strand_id
1 'polypeptide(L)'
;MGIPGFFKWLTNKNNYPNIKRFCIEDEPSYDEHGVYQPVDETKKNPNNIEFDNLYLDMNEIIYSSARSNNGSETKNEDEIILSIFNCIDRIFSIVRPRKLLYMAIDGVAPRAKLNNQRTKRFLQAQDTIEKNKQIERRKREILANGGLLPQDHDQKEQIKPFDENCITPGTPFMSKLSDCLLYYIYNRMNKNPAWQSIIVIFSNANEPGEGEHKIIDFIRRQRTQPDYDNNTHHVLYGTDADLILLGLTLDECHVTIMRKELKPTEPCPCEICRQYGHDLTTCKGITKEKNGQYNELLSYKLNDVKTKYIFVDLSLLRDELYQSIERDKPLSFKWNRKSFLHDWIFICLLVGNDFLPNLPSCEIHEDIIKLLVNIYKENVFKSKCYLTENGILNLTQVKIFLGNFGKMEEKIFKNRHEINQQKEQQQNSNQTTYNRIFSMDKFRHEVVCKGTPLPSFKPQWAQKHFSAFNNKSTSIITHLDRTQDTNCSITSSSISVLKNQSYSETEQKLSNLSLITNQQVEDNALDENVRLWEEDWHEQYYTKKFGVNQMDLEEFSLQVAQQYGQGLRWIFQYYFHGVPSWDWYYPYHYAPFACDFSKIEILSYYFNENSKPFKPLEQLISIVSSQCPREYLPKEWYSLILNKDSQIIDFYPLNFNTDLNGKRFESQRIALIPFVDEKRLLRVLENHYPLLTFEEEERNRPENARLFIHSRHSCYNQFKKELNANNGQKKKHENSHNIAKTIEIYGYIWLDNNDDKIISMHKTITAPIPNYDKITNNQVMCVEYYN
;
A
#
# COMPACT_ATOMS: atom_id res chain seq x y z
N MET A 1 1.34 4.24 8.88
CA MET A 1 0.13 3.41 9.16
C MET A 1 -0.07 2.45 7.99
N GLY A 2 -0.37 1.17 8.20
CA GLY A 2 -0.71 0.32 7.06
C GLY A 2 -2.10 0.71 6.52
N ILE A 3 -2.22 0.92 5.20
CA ILE A 3 -3.48 1.20 4.49
C ILE A 3 -4.63 0.26 4.94
N PRO A 4 -4.41 -1.07 5.10
CA PRO A 4 -5.46 -1.97 5.59
C PRO A 4 -5.85 -1.69 7.06
N GLY A 5 -4.91 -1.21 7.88
CA GLY A 5 -5.10 -0.96 9.31
C GLY A 5 -6.05 0.22 9.57
N PHE A 6 -5.83 1.36 8.90
CA PHE A 6 -6.69 2.53 9.06
C PHE A 6 -8.09 2.28 8.50
N PHE A 7 -8.19 1.74 7.28
CA PHE A 7 -9.49 1.44 6.68
C PHE A 7 -10.29 0.39 7.49
N LYS A 8 -9.61 -0.66 7.98
CA LYS A 8 -10.23 -1.66 8.87
C LYS A 8 -10.65 -1.07 10.21
N TRP A 9 -9.89 -0.12 10.76
CA TRP A 9 -10.30 0.62 11.95
C TRP A 9 -11.55 1.45 11.65
N LEU A 10 -11.54 2.26 10.59
CA LEU A 10 -12.66 3.12 10.20
C LEU A 10 -13.96 2.34 9.98
N THR A 11 -13.89 1.25 9.21
CA THR A 11 -15.05 0.42 8.84
C THR A 11 -15.39 -0.67 9.87
N ASN A 12 -14.72 -0.66 11.02
CA ASN A 12 -15.07 -1.56 12.12
C ASN A 12 -16.51 -1.27 12.59
N LYS A 13 -17.24 -2.32 12.98
CA LYS A 13 -18.61 -2.23 13.52
C LYS A 13 -18.76 -1.23 14.67
N ASN A 14 -17.67 -0.99 15.42
CA ASN A 14 -17.68 -0.11 16.58
C ASN A 14 -17.34 1.36 16.26
N ASN A 15 -17.01 1.69 15.01
CA ASN A 15 -16.58 3.02 14.60
C ASN A 15 -17.59 3.61 13.58
N TYR A 16 -17.40 3.39 12.28
CA TYR A 16 -18.24 3.98 11.21
C TYR A 16 -18.66 2.94 10.17
N PRO A 17 -19.54 1.97 10.51
CA PRO A 17 -19.86 0.86 9.60
C PRO A 17 -20.75 1.25 8.42
N ASN A 18 -21.55 2.32 8.55
CA ASN A 18 -22.57 2.71 7.56
C ASN A 18 -22.00 3.44 6.34
N ILE A 19 -20.75 3.92 6.42
CA ILE A 19 -20.11 4.66 5.33
C ILE A 19 -19.81 3.74 4.12
N LYS A 20 -19.88 2.42 4.29
CA LYS A 20 -19.50 1.43 3.29
C LYS A 20 -20.73 0.74 2.68
N ARG A 21 -20.74 0.60 1.36
CA ARG A 21 -21.71 -0.21 0.61
C ARG A 21 -21.06 -0.94 -0.56
N PHE A 22 -21.63 -2.07 -0.98
CA PHE A 22 -21.18 -2.79 -2.18
C PHE A 22 -21.66 -2.10 -3.46
N CYS A 23 -20.81 -2.09 -4.49
CA CYS A 23 -21.19 -1.62 -5.81
C CYS A 23 -22.10 -2.65 -6.50
N ILE A 24 -23.07 -2.17 -7.24
CA ILE A 24 -23.92 -2.94 -8.14
C ILE A 24 -23.34 -2.79 -9.55
N GLU A 25 -23.09 -3.93 -10.20
CA GLU A 25 -22.52 -3.99 -11.56
C GLU A 25 -23.54 -4.67 -12.47
N ASP A 26 -23.82 -4.08 -13.63
CA ASP A 26 -24.56 -4.77 -14.69
C ASP A 26 -23.63 -5.78 -15.37
N GLU A 27 -24.16 -6.94 -15.76
CA GLU A 27 -23.41 -7.94 -16.52
C GLU A 27 -23.78 -7.86 -18.00
N PRO A 28 -22.82 -8.07 -18.92
CA PRO A 28 -23.14 -8.17 -20.34
C PRO A 28 -24.12 -9.31 -20.57
N SER A 29 -25.00 -9.14 -21.55
CA SER A 29 -26.05 -10.11 -21.86
C SER A 29 -25.84 -10.68 -23.26
N TYR A 30 -26.54 -11.77 -23.56
CA TYR A 30 -26.61 -12.34 -24.90
C TYR A 30 -28.06 -12.26 -25.36
N ASP A 31 -28.28 -11.87 -26.60
CA ASP A 31 -29.62 -11.89 -27.17
C ASP A 31 -30.11 -13.32 -27.47
N GLU A 32 -31.36 -13.44 -27.92
CA GLU A 32 -32.00 -14.71 -28.28
C GLU A 32 -31.26 -15.47 -29.40
N HIS A 33 -30.35 -14.81 -30.11
CA HIS A 33 -29.52 -15.37 -31.18
C HIS A 33 -28.07 -15.64 -30.75
N GLY A 34 -27.74 -15.43 -29.47
CA GLY A 34 -26.40 -15.63 -28.92
C GLY A 34 -25.41 -14.52 -29.26
N VAL A 35 -25.87 -13.37 -29.74
CA VAL A 35 -25.01 -12.20 -30.00
C VAL A 35 -24.70 -11.49 -28.69
N TYR A 36 -23.41 -11.24 -28.45
CA TYR A 36 -22.92 -10.54 -27.27
C TYR A 36 -23.40 -9.08 -27.26
N GLN A 37 -24.12 -8.69 -26.21
CA GLN A 37 -24.53 -7.33 -25.94
C GLN A 37 -23.69 -6.75 -24.79
N PRO A 38 -22.79 -5.79 -25.07
CA PRO A 38 -22.04 -5.11 -24.02
C PRO A 38 -22.97 -4.28 -23.13
N VAL A 39 -22.51 -3.98 -21.92
CA VAL A 39 -23.22 -3.09 -21.00
C VAL A 39 -23.35 -1.70 -21.62
N ASP A 40 -24.58 -1.18 -21.67
CA ASP A 40 -24.85 0.18 -22.14
C ASP A 40 -24.68 1.17 -21.00
N GLU A 41 -23.50 1.79 -20.96
CA GLU A 41 -23.08 2.75 -19.93
C GLU A 41 -23.79 4.11 -20.06
N THR A 42 -24.53 4.36 -21.14
CA THR A 42 -25.34 5.57 -21.31
C THR A 42 -26.64 5.53 -20.49
N LYS A 43 -27.06 4.33 -20.06
CA LYS A 43 -28.23 4.15 -19.18
C LYS A 43 -27.94 4.65 -17.76
N LYS A 44 -29.03 4.89 -17.02
CA LYS A 44 -28.98 5.24 -15.59
C LYS A 44 -28.11 4.27 -14.81
N ASN A 45 -27.36 4.78 -13.84
CA ASN A 45 -26.47 3.98 -13.02
C ASN A 45 -27.26 3.03 -12.09
N PRO A 46 -26.96 1.71 -12.08
CA PRO A 46 -27.68 0.73 -11.26
C PRO A 46 -27.50 0.93 -9.74
N ASN A 47 -26.53 1.74 -9.31
CA ASN A 47 -26.29 2.09 -7.91
C ASN A 47 -27.27 3.14 -7.36
N ASN A 48 -28.28 3.55 -8.15
CA ASN A 48 -29.28 4.59 -7.83
C ASN A 48 -28.69 5.98 -7.54
N ILE A 49 -27.45 6.23 -7.95
CA ILE A 49 -26.75 7.51 -7.85
C ILE A 49 -25.99 7.72 -9.15
N GLU A 50 -26.13 8.91 -9.73
CA GLU A 50 -25.31 9.35 -10.86
C GLU A 50 -24.07 10.07 -10.35
N PHE A 51 -22.98 9.96 -11.10
CA PHE A 51 -21.71 10.59 -10.76
C PHE A 51 -21.26 11.49 -11.90
N ASP A 52 -20.78 12.68 -11.58
CA ASP A 52 -20.33 13.64 -12.59
C ASP A 52 -18.88 13.34 -12.99
N ASN A 53 -18.01 13.19 -12.00
CA ASN A 53 -16.57 13.13 -12.19
C ASN A 53 -15.98 11.85 -11.57
N LEU A 54 -15.25 11.07 -12.39
CA LEU A 54 -14.47 9.92 -11.96
C LEU A 54 -12.99 10.26 -12.03
N TYR A 55 -12.28 10.04 -10.93
CA TYR A 55 -10.85 10.25 -10.81
C TYR A 55 -10.16 8.91 -10.53
N LEU A 56 -9.20 8.53 -11.37
CA LEU A 56 -8.47 7.29 -11.26
C LEU A 56 -7.04 7.58 -10.80
N ASP A 57 -6.71 7.12 -9.59
CA ASP A 57 -5.32 6.85 -9.25
C ASP A 57 -4.88 5.58 -10.01
N MET A 58 -4.08 5.81 -11.05
CA MET A 58 -3.66 4.76 -11.97
C MET A 58 -2.66 3.80 -11.32
N ASN A 59 -1.91 4.21 -10.31
CA ASN A 59 -0.86 3.37 -9.73
C ASN A 59 -1.44 2.11 -9.09
N GLU A 60 -2.56 2.22 -8.37
CA GLU A 60 -3.27 1.06 -7.83
C GLU A 60 -3.83 0.14 -8.93
N ILE A 61 -4.28 0.70 -10.07
CA ILE A 61 -4.72 -0.09 -11.22
C ILE A 61 -3.54 -0.87 -11.82
N ILE A 62 -2.38 -0.22 -11.97
CA ILE A 62 -1.17 -0.83 -12.53
C ILE A 62 -0.69 -1.98 -11.63
N TYR A 63 -0.50 -1.72 -10.33
CA TYR A 63 -0.06 -2.76 -9.37
C TYR A 63 -1.02 -3.94 -9.33
N SER A 64 -2.32 -3.67 -9.25
CA SER A 64 -3.31 -4.74 -9.16
C SER A 64 -3.47 -5.54 -10.47
N SER A 65 -3.10 -4.97 -11.61
CA SER A 65 -3.10 -5.65 -12.91
C SER A 65 -1.84 -6.49 -13.15
N ALA A 66 -0.71 -6.04 -12.59
CA ALA A 66 0.58 -6.73 -12.63
C ALA A 66 0.61 -8.00 -11.76
N ARG A 67 -0.11 -8.01 -10.63
CA ARG A 67 -0.22 -9.19 -9.76
C ARG A 67 -0.95 -10.33 -10.47
N SER A 68 -0.39 -11.53 -10.44
CA SER A 68 -1.06 -12.73 -10.94
C SER A 68 -2.06 -13.22 -9.89
N ASN A 69 -3.33 -13.36 -10.27
CA ASN A 69 -4.39 -13.76 -9.33
C ASN A 69 -4.16 -15.17 -8.75
N ASN A 70 -3.42 -16.05 -9.46
CA ASN A 70 -3.39 -17.49 -9.16
C ASN A 70 -1.97 -18.10 -9.14
N GLY A 71 -0.90 -17.31 -9.19
CA GLY A 71 0.48 -17.82 -9.14
C GLY A 71 0.90 -18.78 -10.28
N SER A 72 0.07 -18.99 -11.31
CA SER A 72 0.30 -20.02 -12.33
C SER A 72 0.80 -19.50 -13.69
N GLU A 73 0.72 -18.20 -14.00
CA GLU A 73 1.23 -17.65 -15.27
C GLU A 73 1.87 -16.26 -15.05
N THR A 74 3.11 -16.09 -15.52
CA THR A 74 3.82 -14.80 -15.57
C THR A 74 3.28 -14.00 -16.75
N LYS A 75 2.70 -12.83 -16.48
CA LYS A 75 2.20 -11.93 -17.52
C LYS A 75 3.35 -11.17 -18.17
N ASN A 76 3.33 -11.04 -19.49
CA ASN A 76 4.21 -10.08 -20.18
C ASN A 76 3.67 -8.64 -20.04
N GLU A 77 4.47 -7.64 -20.43
CA GLU A 77 4.06 -6.22 -20.31
C GLU A 77 2.75 -5.92 -21.05
N ASP A 78 2.56 -6.48 -22.25
CA ASP A 78 1.39 -6.20 -23.08
C ASP A 78 0.12 -6.77 -22.44
N GLU A 79 0.18 -7.95 -21.83
CA GLU A 79 -0.91 -8.57 -21.06
C GLU A 79 -1.26 -7.77 -19.80
N ILE A 80 -0.25 -7.16 -19.15
CA ILE A 80 -0.47 -6.26 -18.02
C ILE A 80 -1.20 -5.00 -18.50
N ILE A 81 -0.76 -4.40 -19.62
CA ILE A 81 -1.41 -3.23 -20.22
C ILE A 81 -2.86 -3.53 -20.61
N LEU A 82 -3.13 -4.68 -21.23
CA LEU A 82 -4.50 -5.10 -21.55
C LEU A 82 -5.33 -5.34 -20.28
N SER A 83 -4.73 -5.88 -19.22
CA SER A 83 -5.38 -6.02 -17.91
C SER A 83 -5.74 -4.64 -17.31
N ILE A 84 -4.88 -3.63 -17.49
CA ILE A 84 -5.13 -2.25 -17.08
C ILE A 84 -6.35 -1.68 -17.85
N PHE A 85 -6.40 -1.85 -19.17
CA PHE A 85 -7.54 -1.39 -19.98
C PHE A 85 -8.86 -2.00 -19.52
N ASN A 86 -8.89 -3.32 -19.29
CA ASN A 86 -10.07 -4.01 -18.80
C ASN A 86 -10.48 -3.55 -17.38
N CYS A 87 -9.50 -3.21 -16.54
CA CYS A 87 -9.77 -2.67 -15.21
C CYS A 87 -10.42 -1.29 -15.29
N ILE A 88 -9.88 -0.38 -16.12
CA ILE A 88 -10.46 0.96 -16.33
C ILE A 88 -11.88 0.84 -16.88
N ASP A 89 -12.12 0.00 -17.91
CA ASP A 89 -13.45 -0.22 -18.48
C ASP A 89 -14.44 -0.69 -17.42
N ARG A 90 -14.03 -1.64 -16.58
CA ARG A 90 -14.89 -2.14 -15.51
C ARG A 90 -15.22 -1.04 -14.50
N ILE A 91 -14.24 -0.26 -14.05
CA ILE A 91 -14.47 0.87 -13.13
C ILE A 91 -15.40 1.90 -13.77
N PHE A 92 -15.16 2.25 -15.03
CA PHE A 92 -16.00 3.17 -15.80
C PHE A 92 -17.44 2.65 -15.90
N SER A 93 -17.65 1.37 -16.16
CA SER A 93 -18.99 0.77 -16.27
C SER A 93 -19.81 0.82 -14.98
N ILE A 94 -19.13 0.79 -13.83
CA ILE A 94 -19.71 0.85 -12.48
C ILE A 94 -20.09 2.29 -12.13
N VAL A 95 -19.20 3.24 -12.40
CA VAL A 95 -19.38 4.65 -11.99
C VAL A 95 -20.21 5.43 -13.01
N ARG A 96 -20.00 5.19 -14.31
CA ARG A 96 -20.66 5.89 -15.43
C ARG A 96 -20.57 7.42 -15.29
N PRO A 97 -19.36 8.01 -15.26
CA PRO A 97 -19.21 9.45 -15.10
C PRO A 97 -19.93 10.21 -16.22
N ARG A 98 -20.57 11.32 -15.88
CA ARG A 98 -21.40 12.10 -16.82
C ARG A 98 -20.73 13.35 -17.37
N LYS A 99 -19.64 13.82 -16.74
CA LYS A 99 -18.93 15.04 -17.15
C LYS A 99 -17.44 14.78 -17.40
N LEU A 100 -16.75 14.15 -16.46
CA LEU A 100 -15.28 14.05 -16.47
C LEU A 100 -14.77 12.66 -16.11
N LEU A 101 -13.77 12.20 -16.86
CA LEU A 101 -12.83 11.16 -16.43
C LEU A 101 -11.42 11.77 -16.29
N TYR A 102 -10.86 11.79 -15.09
CA TYR A 102 -9.48 12.21 -14.82
C TYR A 102 -8.62 10.99 -14.50
N MET A 103 -7.57 10.76 -15.29
CA MET A 103 -6.65 9.64 -15.12
C MET A 103 -5.28 10.18 -14.69
N ALA A 104 -4.83 9.85 -13.48
CA ALA A 104 -3.58 10.35 -12.92
C ALA A 104 -2.61 9.20 -12.65
N ILE A 105 -1.46 9.23 -13.31
CA ILE A 105 -0.31 8.37 -13.00
C ILE A 105 0.60 9.12 -12.03
N ASP A 106 1.20 8.42 -11.06
CA ASP A 106 2.25 9.04 -10.22
C ASP A 106 3.37 9.55 -11.11
N GLY A 107 3.71 10.82 -10.93
CA GLY A 107 4.90 11.43 -11.46
C GLY A 107 5.99 11.53 -10.41
N VAL A 108 6.91 12.47 -10.62
CA VAL A 108 8.00 12.69 -9.67
C VAL A 108 7.44 13.19 -8.34
N ALA A 109 7.73 12.50 -7.25
CA ALA A 109 7.25 12.81 -5.92
C ALA A 109 8.21 13.75 -5.15
N PRO A 110 7.73 14.47 -4.11
CA PRO A 110 8.59 15.28 -3.26
C PRO A 110 9.65 14.45 -2.51
N ARG A 111 10.79 15.06 -2.18
CA ARG A 111 11.93 14.38 -1.52
C ARG A 111 11.54 13.62 -0.26
N ALA A 112 10.60 14.16 0.53
CA ALA A 112 10.03 13.49 1.70
C ALA A 112 9.47 12.10 1.38
N LYS A 113 8.75 11.93 0.25
CA LYS A 113 8.24 10.64 -0.23
C LYS A 113 9.34 9.76 -0.81
N LEU A 114 10.32 10.36 -1.51
CA LEU A 114 11.40 9.62 -2.16
C LEU A 114 12.25 8.79 -1.20
N ASN A 115 12.46 9.27 0.02
CA ASN A 115 13.21 8.50 1.03
C ASN A 115 12.45 7.21 1.43
N ASN A 116 11.13 7.29 1.60
CA ASN A 116 10.30 6.11 1.87
C ASN A 116 10.30 5.14 0.69
N GLN A 117 10.14 5.65 -0.54
CA GLN A 117 10.24 4.83 -1.76
C GLN A 117 11.60 4.14 -1.84
N ARG A 118 12.70 4.86 -1.61
CA ARG A 118 14.07 4.30 -1.62
C ARG A 118 14.24 3.19 -0.59
N THR A 119 13.81 3.41 0.66
CA THR A 119 13.84 2.36 1.70
C THR A 119 13.10 1.10 1.25
N LYS A 120 11.90 1.23 0.67
CA LYS A 120 11.13 0.10 0.12
C LYS A 120 11.92 -0.64 -0.99
N ARG A 121 12.55 0.08 -1.93
CA ARG A 121 13.32 -0.53 -3.03
C ARG A 121 14.55 -1.32 -2.52
N PHE A 122 15.26 -0.80 -1.53
CA PHE A 122 16.41 -1.49 -0.92
C PHE A 122 15.98 -2.75 -0.16
N LEU A 123 14.91 -2.68 0.64
CA LEU A 123 14.36 -3.83 1.36
C LEU A 123 13.87 -4.91 0.38
N GLN A 124 13.13 -4.53 -0.66
CA GLN A 124 12.65 -5.47 -1.67
C GLN A 124 13.79 -6.17 -2.41
N ALA A 125 14.86 -5.43 -2.74
CA ALA A 125 16.05 -6.01 -3.37
C ALA A 125 16.74 -7.03 -2.43
N GLN A 126 16.90 -6.68 -1.16
CA GLN A 126 17.45 -7.58 -0.14
C GLN A 126 16.58 -8.83 0.02
N ASP A 127 15.27 -8.66 0.21
CA ASP A 127 14.30 -9.75 0.36
C ASP A 127 14.33 -10.70 -0.84
N THR A 128 14.42 -10.14 -2.06
CA THR A 128 14.52 -10.94 -3.29
C THR A 128 15.80 -11.79 -3.31
N ILE A 129 16.94 -11.21 -2.93
CA ILE A 129 18.22 -11.92 -2.87
C ILE A 129 18.19 -13.02 -1.81
N GLU A 130 17.70 -12.72 -0.62
CA GLU A 130 17.61 -13.67 0.49
C GLU A 130 16.66 -14.82 0.16
N LYS A 131 15.51 -14.51 -0.42
CA LYS A 131 14.53 -15.49 -0.89
C LYS A 131 15.11 -16.40 -1.96
N ASN A 132 15.82 -15.87 -2.96
CA ASN A 132 16.48 -16.67 -3.99
C ASN A 132 17.55 -17.60 -3.38
N LYS A 133 18.34 -17.12 -2.41
CA LYS A 133 19.30 -17.97 -1.68
C LYS A 133 18.60 -19.07 -0.89
N GLN A 134 17.46 -18.78 -0.25
CA GLN A 134 16.66 -19.76 0.46
C GLN A 134 16.07 -20.82 -0.48
N ILE A 135 15.53 -20.42 -1.64
CA ILE A 135 15.03 -21.33 -2.67
C ILE A 135 16.14 -22.28 -3.13
N GLU A 136 17.32 -21.76 -3.46
CA GLU A 136 18.44 -22.58 -3.94
C GLU A 136 19.01 -23.50 -2.86
N ARG A 137 19.02 -23.07 -1.60
CA ARG A 137 19.34 -23.95 -0.47
C ARG A 137 18.31 -25.07 -0.35
N ARG A 138 17.02 -24.74 -0.40
CA ARG A 138 15.95 -25.72 -0.24
C ARG A 138 15.91 -26.74 -1.38
N LYS A 139 16.12 -26.30 -2.64
CA LYS A 139 16.27 -27.20 -3.79
C LYS A 139 17.39 -28.23 -3.56
N ARG A 140 18.55 -27.80 -3.06
CA ARG A 140 19.67 -28.70 -2.72
C ARG A 140 19.30 -29.69 -1.61
N GLU A 141 18.62 -29.24 -0.56
CA GLU A 141 18.13 -30.12 0.52
C GLU A 141 17.11 -31.14 0.03
N ILE A 142 16.19 -30.75 -0.86
CA ILE A 142 15.21 -31.65 -1.47
C ILE A 142 15.92 -32.76 -2.25
N LEU A 143 16.88 -32.39 -3.12
CA LEU A 143 17.67 -33.35 -3.90
C LEU A 143 18.49 -34.28 -3.01
N ALA A 144 19.13 -33.74 -1.96
CA ALA A 144 19.91 -34.54 -1.00
C ALA A 144 19.05 -35.56 -0.24
N ASN A 145 17.79 -35.22 0.04
CA ASN A 145 16.82 -36.10 0.69
C ASN A 145 16.12 -37.07 -0.30
N GLY A 146 16.56 -37.13 -1.56
CA GLY A 146 15.97 -38.00 -2.59
C GLY A 146 14.61 -37.53 -3.12
N GLY A 147 14.24 -36.26 -2.85
CA GLY A 147 13.06 -35.62 -3.41
C GLY A 147 13.27 -35.20 -4.86
N LEU A 148 12.18 -35.10 -5.61
CA LEU A 148 12.20 -34.69 -7.01
C LEU A 148 11.88 -33.21 -7.12
N LEU A 149 12.60 -32.51 -7.99
CA LEU A 149 12.26 -31.15 -8.42
C LEU A 149 11.48 -31.20 -9.74
N PRO A 150 10.67 -30.18 -10.04
CA PRO A 150 10.10 -30.02 -11.38
C PRO A 150 11.21 -30.09 -12.43
N GLN A 151 10.99 -30.85 -13.51
CA GLN A 151 11.95 -30.88 -14.63
C GLN A 151 11.95 -29.52 -15.31
N ASP A 152 13.13 -29.00 -15.67
CA ASP A 152 13.29 -27.76 -16.43
C ASP A 152 12.73 -27.84 -17.87
N HIS A 153 12.02 -28.92 -18.23
CA HIS A 153 11.50 -29.19 -19.58
C HIS A 153 10.14 -28.54 -19.90
N ASP A 154 9.47 -27.88 -18.95
CA ASP A 154 8.28 -27.03 -19.21
C ASP A 154 8.65 -25.59 -19.64
N GLN A 155 9.79 -25.42 -20.32
CA GLN A 155 10.20 -24.15 -20.92
C GLN A 155 9.36 -23.83 -22.17
N LYS A 156 8.10 -23.41 -21.97
CA LYS A 156 7.73 -22.14 -22.62
C LYS A 156 8.71 -21.12 -22.06
N GLU A 157 9.38 -20.34 -22.92
CA GLU A 157 10.33 -19.28 -22.56
C GLU A 157 10.02 -18.77 -21.15
N GLN A 158 10.94 -18.93 -20.18
CA GLN A 158 10.72 -18.43 -18.83
C GLN A 158 10.52 -16.92 -18.93
N ILE A 159 9.25 -16.49 -19.06
CA ILE A 159 8.89 -15.09 -19.06
C ILE A 159 9.37 -14.58 -17.70
N LYS A 160 10.43 -13.75 -17.74
CA LYS A 160 11.00 -13.10 -16.56
C LYS A 160 9.84 -12.52 -15.76
N PRO A 161 9.72 -12.84 -14.45
CA PRO A 161 8.68 -12.26 -13.62
C PRO A 161 8.70 -10.73 -13.75
N PHE A 162 7.53 -10.13 -13.92
CA PHE A 162 7.39 -8.67 -14.01
C PHE A 162 7.97 -8.01 -12.76
N ASP A 163 8.94 -7.11 -12.94
CA ASP A 163 9.53 -6.38 -11.82
C ASP A 163 8.67 -5.16 -11.49
N GLU A 164 7.93 -5.23 -10.38
CA GLU A 164 7.10 -4.14 -9.87
C GLU A 164 7.87 -2.82 -9.63
N ASN A 165 9.21 -2.87 -9.57
CA ASN A 165 10.04 -1.67 -9.48
C ASN A 165 10.03 -0.81 -10.75
N CYS A 166 9.65 -1.37 -11.90
CA CYS A 166 9.53 -0.63 -13.14
C CYS A 166 8.35 0.35 -13.13
N ILE A 167 7.41 0.20 -12.18
CA ILE A 167 6.32 1.14 -11.93
C ILE A 167 6.89 2.35 -11.15
N THR A 168 7.69 3.14 -11.86
CA THR A 168 8.32 4.38 -11.38
C THR A 168 8.48 5.33 -12.56
N PRO A 169 8.18 6.63 -12.42
CA PRO A 169 8.48 7.64 -13.44
C PRO A 169 9.88 7.53 -13.99
N GLY A 170 9.99 7.72 -15.30
CA GLY A 170 11.26 7.69 -16.01
C GLY A 170 11.70 6.32 -16.47
N THR A 171 11.07 5.20 -16.08
CA THR A 171 11.41 3.87 -16.63
C THR A 171 10.86 3.70 -18.06
N PRO A 172 11.45 2.80 -18.88
CA PRO A 172 10.92 2.51 -20.21
C PRO A 172 9.48 1.98 -20.18
N PHE A 173 9.14 1.14 -19.20
CA PHE A 173 7.79 0.62 -19.00
C PHE A 173 6.75 1.73 -18.82
N MET A 174 7.02 2.74 -17.99
CA MET A 174 6.08 3.85 -17.76
C MET A 174 5.91 4.74 -18.99
N SER A 175 6.96 4.88 -19.81
CA SER A 175 6.87 5.57 -21.11
C SER A 175 5.94 4.80 -22.06
N LYS A 176 6.19 3.49 -22.24
CA LYS A 176 5.35 2.61 -23.08
C LYS A 176 3.90 2.56 -22.60
N LEU A 177 3.69 2.45 -21.28
CA LEU A 177 2.36 2.47 -20.68
C LEU A 177 1.63 3.79 -20.97
N SER A 178 2.32 4.92 -20.89
CA SER A 178 1.73 6.23 -21.20
C SER A 178 1.27 6.30 -22.65
N ASP A 179 2.08 5.83 -23.60
CA ASP A 179 1.69 5.79 -25.03
C ASP A 179 0.51 4.85 -25.28
N CYS A 180 0.48 3.71 -24.59
CA CYS A 180 -0.64 2.77 -24.65
C CYS A 180 -1.94 3.36 -24.09
N LEU A 181 -1.87 4.12 -22.99
CA LEU A 181 -3.02 4.78 -22.39
C LEU A 181 -3.54 5.93 -23.26
N LEU A 182 -2.66 6.69 -23.91
CA LEU A 182 -3.05 7.67 -24.93
C LEU A 182 -3.87 7.00 -26.03
N TYR A 183 -3.35 5.91 -26.59
CA TYR A 183 -4.09 5.13 -27.59
C TYR A 183 -5.43 4.60 -27.04
N TYR A 184 -5.46 4.10 -25.81
CA TYR A 184 -6.68 3.61 -25.17
C TYR A 184 -7.76 4.68 -25.07
N ILE A 185 -7.41 5.90 -24.65
CA ILE A 185 -8.35 7.03 -24.57
C ILE A 185 -8.92 7.34 -25.95
N TYR A 186 -8.06 7.48 -26.98
CA TYR A 186 -8.53 7.68 -28.35
C TYR A 186 -9.47 6.55 -28.80
N ASN A 187 -9.12 5.29 -28.51
CA ASN A 187 -9.92 4.14 -28.92
C ASN A 187 -11.29 4.13 -28.24
N ARG A 188 -11.36 4.41 -26.93
CA ARG A 188 -12.62 4.46 -26.18
C ARG A 188 -13.49 5.64 -26.61
N MET A 189 -12.94 6.84 -26.75
CA MET A 189 -13.71 8.00 -27.18
C MET A 189 -14.22 7.88 -28.63
N ASN A 190 -13.52 7.18 -29.53
CA ASN A 190 -14.01 6.93 -30.89
C ASN A 190 -15.06 5.82 -30.96
N LYS A 191 -15.01 4.80 -30.08
CA LYS A 191 -15.87 3.60 -30.16
C LYS A 191 -17.05 3.58 -29.18
N ASN A 192 -16.90 4.13 -27.97
CA ASN A 192 -17.89 4.04 -26.90
C ASN A 192 -18.75 5.33 -26.82
N PRO A 193 -20.08 5.26 -27.01
CA PRO A 193 -20.96 6.43 -26.92
C PRO A 193 -20.92 7.17 -25.57
N ALA A 194 -20.77 6.46 -24.44
CA ALA A 194 -20.70 7.09 -23.12
C ALA A 194 -19.44 7.94 -22.94
N TRP A 195 -18.34 7.59 -23.62
CA TRP A 195 -17.10 8.36 -23.62
C TRP A 195 -17.17 9.58 -24.54
N GLN A 196 -18.07 9.59 -25.53
CA GLN A 196 -18.22 10.70 -26.47
C GLN A 196 -18.86 11.94 -25.84
N SER A 197 -19.57 11.77 -24.72
CA SER A 197 -20.28 12.83 -24.01
C SER A 197 -19.53 13.39 -22.80
N ILE A 198 -18.31 12.93 -22.53
CA ILE A 198 -17.48 13.41 -21.41
C ILE A 198 -16.19 14.07 -21.90
N ILE A 199 -15.54 14.78 -20.98
CA ILE A 199 -14.16 15.20 -21.12
C ILE A 199 -13.25 14.18 -20.45
N VAL A 200 -12.12 13.89 -21.08
CA VAL A 200 -11.08 13.03 -20.47
C VAL A 200 -9.83 13.88 -20.26
N ILE A 201 -9.27 13.83 -19.05
CA ILE A 201 -7.96 14.43 -18.73
C ILE A 201 -7.01 13.30 -18.36
N PHE A 202 -5.84 13.28 -18.98
CA PHE A 202 -4.78 12.32 -18.70
C PHE A 202 -3.52 13.03 -18.23
N SER A 203 -3.19 12.82 -16.96
CA SER A 203 -1.94 13.23 -16.34
C SER A 203 -0.98 12.03 -16.30
N ASN A 204 0.07 12.09 -17.12
CA ASN A 204 1.05 11.00 -17.24
C ASN A 204 2.14 11.08 -16.16
N ALA A 205 3.09 10.14 -16.19
CA ALA A 205 4.20 10.06 -15.23
C ALA A 205 5.24 11.20 -15.38
N ASN A 206 5.21 11.95 -16.48
CA ASN A 206 6.13 13.05 -16.74
C ASN A 206 5.63 14.38 -16.18
N GLU A 207 4.35 14.47 -15.81
CA GLU A 207 3.85 15.55 -14.96
C GLU A 207 4.23 15.27 -13.49
N PRO A 208 4.90 16.19 -12.77
CA PRO A 208 5.33 15.95 -11.40
C PRO A 208 4.16 15.89 -10.41
N GLY A 209 4.35 15.17 -9.30
CA GLY A 209 3.37 14.98 -8.23
C GLY A 209 2.86 13.53 -8.12
N GLU A 210 2.40 13.14 -6.95
CA GLU A 210 1.68 11.86 -6.74
C GLU A 210 0.29 11.94 -7.36
N GLY A 211 -0.21 10.85 -7.94
CA GLY A 211 -1.47 10.80 -8.70
C GLY A 211 -2.66 11.26 -7.87
N GLU A 212 -2.76 10.80 -6.62
CA GLU A 212 -3.78 11.26 -5.67
C GLU A 212 -3.72 12.77 -5.41
N HIS A 213 -2.52 13.35 -5.28
CA HIS A 213 -2.36 14.79 -5.06
C HIS A 213 -2.66 15.62 -6.31
N LYS A 214 -2.31 15.13 -7.51
CA LYS A 214 -2.71 15.78 -8.78
C LYS A 214 -4.23 15.86 -8.91
N ILE A 215 -4.94 14.79 -8.54
CA ILE A 215 -6.40 14.74 -8.52
C ILE A 215 -6.97 15.77 -7.53
N ILE A 216 -6.45 15.79 -6.31
CA ILE A 216 -6.93 16.69 -5.27
C ILE A 216 -6.67 18.15 -5.62
N ASP A 217 -5.50 18.45 -6.17
CA ASP A 217 -5.14 19.80 -6.62
C ASP A 217 -6.01 20.25 -7.80
N PHE A 218 -6.34 19.35 -8.74
CA PHE A 218 -7.34 19.61 -9.78
C PHE A 218 -8.68 20.02 -9.15
N ILE A 219 -9.25 19.20 -8.26
CA ILE A 219 -10.58 19.46 -7.67
C ILE A 219 -10.58 20.80 -6.91
N ARG A 220 -9.53 21.08 -6.13
CA ARG A 220 -9.40 22.35 -5.40
C ARG A 220 -9.42 23.56 -6.31
N ARG A 221 -8.65 23.52 -7.41
CA ARG A 221 -8.59 24.63 -8.38
C ARG A 221 -9.89 24.80 -9.15
N GLN A 222 -10.65 23.73 -9.37
CA GLN A 222 -12.01 23.82 -9.92
C GLN A 222 -12.96 24.47 -8.91
N ARG A 223 -12.89 24.08 -7.64
CA ARG A 223 -13.76 24.60 -6.56
C ARG A 223 -13.58 26.10 -6.31
N THR A 224 -12.37 26.65 -6.50
CA THR A 224 -12.13 28.09 -6.30
C THR A 224 -12.78 28.98 -7.37
N GLN A 225 -13.37 28.39 -8.39
CA GLN A 225 -13.94 29.11 -9.52
C GLN A 225 -15.36 29.62 -9.21
N PRO A 226 -15.74 30.82 -9.69
CA PRO A 226 -17.00 31.46 -9.30
C PRO A 226 -18.24 30.70 -9.76
N ASP A 227 -18.18 30.02 -10.92
CA ASP A 227 -19.32 29.29 -11.48
C ASP A 227 -19.24 27.77 -11.22
N TYR A 228 -18.45 27.33 -10.23
CA TYR A 228 -18.32 25.91 -9.85
C TYR A 228 -19.63 25.37 -9.26
N ASP A 229 -20.04 24.18 -9.70
CA ASP A 229 -21.23 23.50 -9.17
C ASP A 229 -20.91 22.75 -7.87
N ASN A 230 -21.36 23.30 -6.74
CA ASN A 230 -21.17 22.71 -5.41
C ASN A 230 -21.89 21.36 -5.21
N ASN A 231 -22.79 20.96 -6.12
CA ASN A 231 -23.47 19.66 -6.08
C ASN A 231 -22.79 18.61 -6.99
N THR A 232 -21.60 18.90 -7.51
CA THR A 232 -20.83 17.93 -8.32
C THR A 232 -20.57 16.66 -7.52
N HIS A 233 -20.89 15.50 -8.10
CA HIS A 233 -20.67 14.19 -7.49
C HIS A 233 -19.32 13.62 -7.92
N HIS A 234 -18.39 13.50 -6.97
CA HIS A 234 -17.03 13.02 -7.20
C HIS A 234 -16.85 11.57 -6.78
N VAL A 235 -16.22 10.77 -7.64
CA VAL A 235 -15.75 9.42 -7.31
C VAL A 235 -14.24 9.33 -7.44
N LEU A 236 -13.54 9.10 -6.33
CA LEU A 236 -12.11 8.85 -6.29
C LEU A 236 -11.87 7.34 -6.26
N TYR A 237 -11.16 6.79 -7.24
CA TYR A 237 -10.77 5.38 -7.23
C TYR A 237 -9.35 5.21 -6.67
N GLY A 238 -9.23 4.38 -5.63
CA GLY A 238 -7.94 3.96 -5.09
C GLY A 238 -8.07 3.26 -3.73
N THR A 239 -7.04 2.55 -3.31
CA THR A 239 -7.07 1.77 -2.06
C THR A 239 -6.45 2.47 -0.86
N ASP A 240 -5.75 3.56 -1.09
CA ASP A 240 -4.90 4.19 -0.11
C ASP A 240 -5.71 4.86 1.00
N ALA A 241 -5.17 4.82 2.22
CA ALA A 241 -5.82 5.46 3.36
C ALA A 241 -5.76 6.99 3.23
N ASP A 242 -4.71 7.49 2.56
CA ASP A 242 -4.45 8.89 2.33
C ASP A 242 -5.56 9.51 1.46
N LEU A 243 -6.08 8.78 0.46
CA LEU A 243 -7.27 9.19 -0.31
C LEU A 243 -8.51 9.51 0.54
N ILE A 244 -8.73 8.82 1.66
CA ILE A 244 -9.83 9.14 2.59
C ILE A 244 -9.59 10.49 3.25
N LEU A 245 -8.38 10.71 3.75
CA LEU A 245 -8.00 11.96 4.41
C LEU A 245 -8.04 13.12 3.41
N LEU A 246 -7.44 12.94 2.23
CA LEU A 246 -7.46 13.88 1.12
C LEU A 246 -8.88 14.22 0.67
N GLY A 247 -9.75 13.22 0.47
CA GLY A 247 -11.15 13.45 0.11
C GLY A 247 -11.93 14.25 1.18
N LEU A 248 -11.60 14.08 2.47
CA LEU A 248 -12.18 14.90 3.53
C LEU A 248 -11.72 16.36 3.50
N THR A 249 -10.50 16.64 3.02
CA THR A 249 -9.98 18.03 2.90
C THR A 249 -10.67 18.88 1.83
N LEU A 250 -11.33 18.25 0.84
CA LEU A 250 -11.89 18.95 -0.32
C LEU A 250 -13.06 19.89 0.01
N ASP A 251 -13.70 19.72 1.17
CA ASP A 251 -14.90 20.49 1.57
C ASP A 251 -16.07 20.38 0.54
N GLU A 252 -16.05 19.34 -0.30
CA GLU A 252 -17.07 19.02 -1.31
C GLU A 252 -18.25 18.25 -0.70
N CYS A 253 -19.48 18.56 -1.13
CA CYS A 253 -20.70 17.97 -0.56
C CYS A 253 -20.81 16.47 -0.85
N HIS A 254 -20.41 16.02 -2.05
CA HIS A 254 -20.60 14.65 -2.52
C HIS A 254 -19.28 14.01 -2.96
N VAL A 255 -18.59 13.37 -2.02
CA VAL A 255 -17.32 12.65 -2.30
C VAL A 255 -17.47 11.19 -1.92
N THR A 256 -17.29 10.31 -2.90
CA THR A 256 -17.30 8.86 -2.73
C THR A 256 -15.94 8.28 -3.11
N ILE A 257 -15.41 7.38 -2.30
CA ILE A 257 -14.23 6.59 -2.66
C ILE A 257 -14.68 5.21 -3.14
N MET A 258 -14.21 4.81 -4.31
CA MET A 258 -14.41 3.47 -4.86
C MET A 258 -13.13 2.65 -4.70
N ARG A 259 -13.27 1.42 -4.21
CA ARG A 259 -12.12 0.51 -4.02
C ARG A 259 -12.52 -0.96 -4.09
N LYS A 260 -11.54 -1.83 -4.27
CA LYS A 260 -11.72 -3.28 -4.15
C LYS A 260 -12.00 -3.65 -2.68
N GLU A 261 -12.90 -4.61 -2.47
CA GLU A 261 -13.17 -5.16 -1.15
C GLU A 261 -11.96 -5.93 -0.63
N LEU A 262 -11.57 -5.68 0.62
CA LEU A 262 -10.48 -6.41 1.27
C LEU A 262 -10.92 -7.87 1.54
N LYS A 263 -10.38 -8.81 0.77
CA LYS A 263 -10.49 -10.25 1.06
C LYS A 263 -9.32 -10.70 1.95
N PRO A 264 -9.50 -11.76 2.78
CA PRO A 264 -8.38 -12.45 3.41
C PRO A 264 -7.40 -12.94 2.34
N THR A 265 -6.11 -12.94 2.65
CA THR A 265 -5.06 -13.41 1.74
C THR A 265 -5.34 -14.86 1.34
N GLU A 266 -5.50 -15.09 0.04
CA GLU A 266 -5.66 -16.44 -0.49
C GLU A 266 -4.34 -17.22 -0.37
N PRO A 267 -4.38 -18.54 -0.17
CA PRO A 267 -3.16 -19.33 -0.05
C PRO A 267 -2.39 -19.29 -1.38
N CYS A 268 -1.12 -18.92 -1.35
CA CYS A 268 -0.25 -18.96 -2.53
C CYS A 268 0.33 -20.37 -2.74
N PRO A 269 0.56 -20.80 -3.99
CA PRO A 269 1.29 -22.03 -4.25
C PRO A 269 2.76 -21.91 -3.83
N CYS A 270 3.37 -23.03 -3.45
CA CYS A 270 4.80 -23.09 -3.13
C CYS A 270 5.63 -22.76 -4.38
N GLU A 271 6.63 -21.88 -4.26
CA GLU A 271 7.42 -21.44 -5.43
C GLU A 271 8.39 -22.50 -5.97
N ILE A 272 8.68 -23.54 -5.18
CA ILE A 272 9.56 -24.64 -5.61
C ILE A 272 8.79 -25.73 -6.34
N CYS A 273 7.71 -26.24 -5.74
CA CYS A 273 6.98 -27.41 -6.26
C CYS A 273 5.60 -27.05 -6.86
N ARG A 274 5.17 -25.78 -6.78
CA ARG A 274 3.88 -25.26 -7.24
C ARG A 274 2.63 -25.88 -6.58
N GLN A 275 2.80 -26.63 -5.50
CA GLN A 275 1.68 -27.20 -4.73
C GLN A 275 1.25 -26.27 -3.59
N TYR A 276 -0.03 -26.30 -3.22
CA TYR A 276 -0.60 -25.52 -2.12
C TYR A 276 -0.42 -26.21 -0.75
N GLY A 277 -0.68 -25.47 0.34
CA GLY A 277 -0.79 -26.02 1.70
C GLY A 277 0.51 -26.11 2.48
N HIS A 278 1.60 -25.57 1.95
CA HIS A 278 2.89 -25.48 2.64
C HIS A 278 3.71 -24.27 2.15
N ASP A 279 4.72 -23.87 2.92
CA ASP A 279 5.58 -22.73 2.62
C ASP A 279 6.93 -23.18 2.01
N LEU A 280 7.79 -22.21 1.68
CA LEU A 280 9.14 -22.47 1.17
C LEU A 280 9.97 -23.34 2.12
N THR A 281 9.83 -23.13 3.44
CA THR A 281 10.66 -23.80 4.45
C THR A 281 10.30 -25.28 4.61
N THR A 282 9.03 -25.63 4.44
CA THR A 282 8.51 -27.00 4.63
C THR A 282 8.39 -27.82 3.34
N CYS A 283 8.68 -27.22 2.18
CA CYS A 283 8.58 -27.88 0.88
C CYS A 283 9.43 -29.15 0.77
N LYS A 284 8.83 -30.27 0.33
CA LYS A 284 9.50 -31.58 0.17
C LYS A 284 9.80 -31.95 -1.30
N GLY A 285 9.58 -31.02 -2.23
CA GLY A 285 9.61 -31.30 -3.67
C GLY A 285 8.33 -31.98 -4.16
N ILE A 286 8.37 -32.49 -5.39
CA ILE A 286 7.24 -33.19 -6.00
C ILE A 286 7.06 -34.56 -5.34
N THR A 287 5.82 -34.89 -4.98
CA THR A 287 5.45 -36.22 -4.49
C THR A 287 5.52 -37.26 -5.61
N LYS A 288 6.26 -38.37 -5.41
CA LYS A 288 6.23 -39.53 -6.32
C LYS A 288 4.80 -40.07 -6.41
N GLU A 289 4.29 -40.20 -7.64
CA GLU A 289 2.97 -40.77 -7.90
C GLU A 289 2.80 -42.14 -7.22
N LYS A 290 1.75 -42.30 -6.43
CA LYS A 290 1.18 -43.63 -6.17
C LYS A 290 0.01 -43.79 -7.15
N ASN A 291 0.25 -44.56 -8.21
CA ASN A 291 -0.76 -45.20 -9.05
C ASN A 291 -1.91 -44.30 -9.54
N GLY A 292 -1.69 -43.52 -10.60
CA GLY A 292 -2.73 -43.23 -11.60
C GLY A 292 -4.02 -42.55 -11.13
N GLN A 293 -4.08 -42.00 -9.92
CA GLN A 293 -5.11 -41.08 -9.48
C GLN A 293 -4.43 -39.74 -9.27
N TYR A 294 -4.75 -38.77 -10.13
CA TYR A 294 -4.61 -37.38 -9.74
C TYR A 294 -5.26 -37.27 -8.36
N ASN A 295 -4.49 -36.87 -7.35
CA ASN A 295 -5.11 -36.35 -6.14
C ASN A 295 -5.84 -35.07 -6.56
N GLU A 296 -7.09 -35.21 -7.00
CA GLU A 296 -8.11 -34.15 -7.10
C GLU A 296 -8.45 -33.56 -5.71
N LEU A 297 -7.55 -33.70 -4.73
CA LEU A 297 -7.64 -33.06 -3.44
C LEU A 297 -6.79 -31.80 -3.49
N LEU A 298 -7.50 -30.72 -3.77
CA LEU A 298 -7.10 -29.31 -3.69
C LEU A 298 -6.51 -28.70 -4.98
N SER A 299 -7.00 -29.12 -6.16
CA SER A 299 -7.49 -28.07 -7.05
C SER A 299 -8.66 -27.44 -6.28
N TYR A 300 -8.36 -26.44 -5.44
CA TYR A 300 -9.39 -25.50 -5.11
C TYR A 300 -9.85 -24.99 -6.48
N LYS A 301 -10.98 -25.52 -6.97
CA LYS A 301 -11.91 -24.72 -7.75
C LYS A 301 -12.28 -23.57 -6.83
N LEU A 302 -11.35 -22.62 -6.66
CA LEU A 302 -11.69 -21.26 -6.35
C LEU A 302 -12.54 -20.91 -7.56
N ASN A 303 -13.85 -21.12 -7.40
CA ASN A 303 -14.84 -20.45 -8.23
C ASN A 303 -14.31 -19.04 -8.39
N ASP A 304 -14.18 -18.59 -9.62
CA ASP A 304 -13.69 -17.28 -10.01
C ASP A 304 -14.50 -16.23 -9.25
N VAL A 305 -14.14 -15.93 -7.99
CA VAL A 305 -14.95 -15.08 -7.11
C VAL A 305 -14.64 -13.68 -7.56
N LYS A 306 -15.34 -13.24 -8.60
CA LYS A 306 -15.33 -11.90 -9.18
C LYS A 306 -15.03 -10.88 -8.08
N THR A 307 -13.88 -10.22 -8.19
CA THR A 307 -13.45 -9.18 -7.24
C THR A 307 -14.57 -8.18 -7.06
N LYS A 308 -15.06 -7.97 -5.84
CA LYS A 308 -16.16 -7.05 -5.56
C LYS A 308 -15.62 -5.65 -5.29
N TYR A 309 -16.33 -4.62 -5.76
CA TYR A 309 -16.05 -3.23 -5.43
C TYR A 309 -16.99 -2.71 -4.34
N ILE A 310 -16.51 -1.73 -3.59
CA ILE A 310 -17.25 -1.03 -2.55
C ILE A 310 -17.14 0.48 -2.75
N PHE A 311 -18.19 1.18 -2.37
CA PHE A 311 -18.20 2.62 -2.19
C PHE A 311 -18.06 2.96 -0.71
N VAL A 312 -17.26 3.99 -0.43
CA VAL A 312 -17.07 4.61 0.88
C VAL A 312 -17.52 6.07 0.76
N ASP A 313 -18.64 6.41 1.39
CA ASP A 313 -19.23 7.74 1.33
C ASP A 313 -18.61 8.67 2.40
N LEU A 314 -17.83 9.66 1.95
CA LEU A 314 -17.18 10.60 2.86
C LEU A 314 -18.15 11.66 3.40
N SER A 315 -19.26 11.90 2.70
CA SER A 315 -20.32 12.82 3.16
C SER A 315 -20.95 12.26 4.44
N LEU A 316 -21.29 10.97 4.44
CA LEU A 316 -21.78 10.26 5.63
C LEU A 316 -20.75 10.24 6.75
N LEU A 317 -19.47 10.03 6.43
CA LEU A 317 -18.40 10.07 7.42
C LEU A 317 -18.30 11.44 8.10
N ARG A 318 -18.37 12.54 7.34
CA ARG A 318 -18.36 13.91 7.90
C ARG A 318 -19.54 14.11 8.85
N ASP A 319 -20.73 13.67 8.47
CA ASP A 319 -21.93 13.77 9.32
C ASP A 319 -21.78 12.97 10.62
N GLU A 320 -21.28 11.73 10.57
CA GLU A 320 -21.02 10.92 11.76
C GLU A 320 -19.96 11.56 12.68
N LEU A 321 -18.91 12.16 12.11
CA LEU A 321 -17.90 12.92 12.86
C LEU A 321 -18.48 14.16 13.54
N TYR A 322 -19.32 14.94 12.85
CA TYR A 322 -19.96 16.13 13.43
C TYR A 322 -20.94 15.78 14.55
N GLN A 323 -21.71 14.71 14.38
CA GLN A 323 -22.59 14.23 15.44
C GLN A 323 -21.80 13.76 16.67
N SER A 324 -20.58 13.22 16.49
CA SER A 324 -19.76 12.74 17.60
C SER A 324 -19.36 13.87 18.57
N ILE A 325 -19.07 15.07 18.07
CA ILE A 325 -18.68 16.22 18.90
C ILE A 325 -19.87 16.99 19.48
N GLU A 326 -21.03 16.94 18.83
CA GLU A 326 -22.24 17.61 19.32
C GLU A 326 -22.85 16.91 20.55
N ARG A 327 -22.53 15.62 20.75
CA ARG A 327 -22.90 14.83 21.93
C ARG A 327 -22.05 15.16 23.16
N ASP A 328 -20.78 15.54 22.96
CA ASP A 328 -19.82 15.85 24.02
C ASP A 328 -19.94 17.31 24.47
N LYS A 329 -20.91 17.60 25.35
CA LYS A 329 -21.19 18.97 25.82
C LYS A 329 -20.58 19.30 27.18
N PRO A 330 -19.78 20.37 27.27
CA PRO A 330 -19.93 21.41 28.28
C PRO A 330 -20.71 22.60 27.67
N LEU A 331 -21.64 23.19 28.44
CA LEU A 331 -22.65 24.18 28.02
C LEU A 331 -22.11 25.51 27.44
N SER A 332 -20.80 25.75 27.42
CA SER A 332 -20.20 27.07 27.13
C SER A 332 -19.29 27.15 25.88
N PHE A 333 -19.12 26.07 25.11
CA PHE A 333 -18.26 26.05 23.91
C PHE A 333 -19.02 25.56 22.66
N LYS A 334 -18.94 26.33 21.57
CA LYS A 334 -19.56 25.99 20.28
C LYS A 334 -18.49 25.52 19.30
N TRP A 335 -18.59 24.26 18.86
CA TRP A 335 -17.68 23.69 17.88
C TRP A 335 -17.83 24.32 16.48
N ASN A 336 -16.71 24.67 15.87
CA ASN A 336 -16.59 24.91 14.44
C ASN A 336 -16.35 23.57 13.72
N ARG A 337 -17.31 23.15 12.89
CA ARG A 337 -17.26 21.89 12.14
C ARG A 337 -16.06 21.79 11.20
N LYS A 338 -15.70 22.88 10.52
CA LYS A 338 -14.58 22.92 9.57
C LYS A 338 -13.24 22.79 10.28
N SER A 339 -13.01 23.60 11.32
CA SER A 339 -11.78 23.52 12.13
C SER A 339 -11.64 22.17 12.82
N PHE A 340 -12.74 21.61 13.35
CA PHE A 340 -12.72 20.26 13.91
C PHE A 340 -12.31 19.19 12.89
N LEU A 341 -12.88 19.23 11.68
CA LEU A 341 -12.53 18.26 10.64
C LEU A 341 -11.05 18.36 10.26
N HIS A 342 -10.53 19.58 10.11
CA HIS A 342 -9.11 19.79 9.81
C HIS A 342 -8.20 19.26 10.92
N ASP A 343 -8.55 19.50 12.19
CA ASP A 343 -7.81 18.99 13.34
C ASP A 343 -7.89 17.46 13.45
N TRP A 344 -9.04 16.86 13.13
CA TRP A 344 -9.21 15.42 13.09
C TRP A 344 -8.33 14.78 12.02
N ILE A 345 -8.27 15.38 10.82
CA ILE A 345 -7.35 14.95 9.75
C ILE A 345 -5.89 15.06 10.22
N PHE A 346 -5.51 16.16 10.88
CA PHE A 346 -4.18 16.32 11.46
C PHE A 346 -3.85 15.22 12.49
N ILE A 347 -4.79 14.88 13.37
CA ILE A 347 -4.62 13.78 14.35
C ILE A 347 -4.42 12.44 13.62
N CYS A 348 -5.16 12.16 12.55
CA CYS A 348 -4.94 10.97 11.74
C CYS A 348 -3.53 10.98 11.13
N LEU A 349 -3.09 12.08 10.52
CA LEU A 349 -1.75 12.20 9.94
C LEU A 349 -0.64 12.02 10.98
N LEU A 350 -0.86 12.46 12.23
CA LEU A 350 0.08 12.27 13.34
C LEU A 350 0.25 10.80 13.74
N VAL A 351 -0.84 10.01 13.72
CA VAL A 351 -0.78 8.56 14.04
C VAL A 351 0.05 7.78 13.01
N GLY A 352 0.13 8.30 11.79
CA GLY A 352 1.14 7.91 10.83
C GLY A 352 0.80 8.27 9.40
N ASN A 353 1.84 8.38 8.60
CA ASN A 353 1.80 8.86 7.23
C ASN A 353 3.01 8.28 6.50
N ASP A 354 3.20 8.65 5.24
CA ASP A 354 4.29 8.16 4.40
C ASP A 354 5.60 8.97 4.49
N PHE A 355 5.61 10.10 5.21
CA PHE A 355 6.70 11.08 5.17
C PHE A 355 7.51 11.13 6.47
N LEU A 356 6.88 10.82 7.60
CA LEU A 356 7.51 10.79 8.91
C LEU A 356 7.40 9.39 9.55
N PRO A 357 8.43 8.95 10.30
CA PRO A 357 8.29 7.79 11.15
C PRO A 357 7.21 8.03 12.21
N ASN A 358 6.48 6.97 12.58
CA ASN A 358 5.49 7.06 13.64
C ASN A 358 6.19 7.40 14.98
N LEU A 359 5.55 8.23 15.81
CA LEU A 359 5.96 8.40 17.20
C LEU A 359 5.98 7.02 17.91
N PRO A 360 6.95 6.73 18.78
CA PRO A 360 7.05 5.42 19.45
C PRO A 360 5.79 5.05 20.25
N SER A 361 5.10 6.05 20.78
CA SER A 361 3.85 5.93 21.54
C SER A 361 2.59 5.78 20.66
N CYS A 362 2.69 5.92 19.33
CA CYS A 362 1.55 5.86 18.41
C CYS A 362 1.48 4.52 17.64
N GLU A 363 0.63 3.60 18.11
CA GLU A 363 0.24 2.39 17.36
C GLU A 363 -1.28 2.27 17.20
N ILE A 364 -1.74 2.04 15.96
CA ILE A 364 -3.19 2.02 15.61
C ILE A 364 -3.96 0.95 16.40
N HIS A 365 -3.32 -0.17 16.73
CA HIS A 365 -3.96 -1.30 17.41
C HIS A 365 -4.36 -1.01 18.86
N GLU A 366 -4.01 0.16 19.39
CA GLU A 366 -4.24 0.58 20.78
C GLU A 366 -5.39 1.59 20.91
N ASP A 367 -6.27 1.70 19.90
CA ASP A 367 -7.33 2.72 19.85
C ASP A 367 -6.79 4.16 20.05
N ILE A 368 -5.54 4.38 19.63
CA ILE A 368 -4.78 5.62 19.87
C ILE A 368 -5.47 6.87 19.32
N ILE A 369 -6.22 6.74 18.22
CA ILE A 369 -7.00 7.84 17.63
C ILE A 369 -8.03 8.34 18.64
N LYS A 370 -8.71 7.46 19.39
CA LYS A 370 -9.68 7.86 20.42
C LYS A 370 -9.00 8.59 21.57
N LEU A 371 -7.84 8.10 22.01
CA LEU A 371 -7.04 8.76 23.06
C LEU A 371 -6.62 10.17 22.63
N LEU A 372 -6.07 10.32 21.42
CA LEU A 372 -5.64 11.60 20.86
C LEU A 372 -6.82 12.56 20.68
N VAL A 373 -7.97 12.08 20.20
CA VAL A 373 -9.19 12.90 20.08
C VAL A 373 -9.68 13.38 21.46
N ASN A 374 -9.55 12.57 22.52
CA ASN A 374 -9.92 13.00 23.87
C ASN A 374 -8.97 14.08 24.40
N ILE A 375 -7.66 13.90 24.26
CA ILE A 375 -6.65 14.92 24.63
C ILE A 375 -6.90 16.22 23.86
N TYR A 376 -7.22 16.10 22.56
CA TYR A 376 -7.56 17.21 21.70
C TYR A 376 -8.78 17.98 22.23
N LYS A 377 -9.89 17.28 22.53
CA LYS A 377 -11.10 17.89 23.08
C LYS A 377 -10.81 18.65 24.36
N GLU A 378 -10.08 18.04 25.30
CA GLU A 378 -9.70 18.70 26.56
C GLU A 378 -8.87 19.97 26.32
N ASN A 379 -7.94 19.93 25.36
CA ASN A 379 -7.10 21.08 25.04
C ASN A 379 -7.94 22.21 24.43
N VAL A 380 -8.78 21.92 23.45
CA VAL A 380 -9.66 22.91 22.82
C VAL A 380 -10.61 23.52 23.86
N PHE A 381 -11.16 22.73 24.78
CA PHE A 381 -12.02 23.27 25.84
C PHE A 381 -11.27 24.22 26.80
N LYS A 382 -9.99 23.95 27.07
CA LYS A 382 -9.15 24.79 27.95
C LYS A 382 -8.65 26.04 27.24
N SER A 383 -8.10 25.90 26.04
CA SER A 383 -7.47 27.01 25.29
C SER A 383 -8.44 27.83 24.46
N LYS A 384 -9.60 27.25 24.10
CA LYS A 384 -10.55 27.77 23.10
C LYS A 384 -9.93 27.94 21.71
N CYS A 385 -8.82 27.28 21.43
CA CYS A 385 -8.09 27.33 20.17
C CYS A 385 -8.00 25.94 19.53
N TYR A 386 -8.16 25.89 18.21
CA TYR A 386 -8.00 24.69 17.40
C TYR A 386 -6.51 24.39 17.12
N LEU A 387 -6.20 23.15 16.72
CA LEU A 387 -4.84 22.79 16.29
C LEU A 387 -4.49 23.44 14.95
N THR A 388 -5.51 23.75 14.16
CA THR A 388 -5.39 24.33 12.83
C THR A 388 -6.28 25.57 12.70
N GLU A 389 -5.81 26.56 11.95
CA GLU A 389 -6.54 27.78 11.65
C GLU A 389 -6.35 28.12 10.17
N ASN A 390 -7.45 28.24 9.42
CA ASN A 390 -7.44 28.56 7.98
C ASN A 390 -6.50 27.68 7.13
N GLY A 391 -6.43 26.37 7.43
CA GLY A 391 -5.57 25.43 6.71
C GLY A 391 -4.09 25.51 7.12
N ILE A 392 -3.74 26.30 8.15
CA ILE A 392 -2.39 26.42 8.69
C ILE A 392 -2.34 25.79 10.08
N LEU A 393 -1.24 25.10 10.37
CA LEU A 393 -1.03 24.46 11.67
C LEU A 393 -0.67 25.50 12.74
N ASN A 394 -1.42 25.55 13.84
CA ASN A 394 -1.09 26.36 15.01
C ASN A 394 -0.06 25.61 15.87
N LEU A 395 1.22 25.85 15.58
CA LEU A 395 2.34 25.16 16.21
C LEU A 395 2.37 25.31 17.75
N THR A 396 1.86 26.42 18.29
CA THR A 396 1.72 26.61 19.73
C THR A 396 0.70 25.64 20.33
N GLN A 397 -0.47 25.47 19.68
CA GLN A 397 -1.47 24.51 20.14
C GLN A 397 -1.01 23.07 19.94
N VAL A 398 -0.31 22.77 18.83
CA VAL A 398 0.29 21.45 18.59
C VAL A 398 1.33 21.12 19.66
N LYS A 399 2.18 22.08 20.06
CA LYS A 399 3.13 21.91 21.16
C LYS A 399 2.43 21.51 22.46
N ILE A 400 1.35 22.22 22.82
CA ILE A 400 0.56 21.93 24.03
C ILE A 400 -0.07 20.54 23.92
N PHE A 401 -0.59 20.20 22.73
CA PHE A 401 -1.19 18.91 22.45
C PHE A 401 -0.23 17.73 22.57
N LEU A 402 0.91 17.80 21.91
CA LEU A 402 1.97 16.79 22.01
C LEU A 402 2.55 16.72 23.42
N GLY A 403 2.72 17.86 24.11
CA GLY A 403 3.17 17.87 25.50
C GLY A 403 2.19 17.18 26.46
N ASN A 404 0.88 17.31 26.24
CA ASN A 404 -0.13 16.57 27.03
C ASN A 404 -0.18 15.09 26.66
N PHE A 405 0.04 14.74 25.39
CA PHE A 405 0.20 13.35 24.97
C PHE A 405 1.47 12.71 25.55
N GLY A 406 2.58 13.46 25.63
CA GLY A 406 3.84 13.06 26.24
C GLY A 406 3.71 12.56 27.68
N LYS A 407 2.80 13.16 28.46
CA LYS A 407 2.49 12.73 29.84
C LYS A 407 1.87 11.33 29.92
N MET A 408 1.37 10.79 28.81
CA MET A 408 0.74 9.47 28.74
C MET A 408 1.70 8.39 28.23
N GLU A 409 2.87 8.75 27.69
CA GLU A 409 3.77 7.80 27.00
C GLU A 409 4.24 6.67 27.91
N GLU A 410 4.67 6.97 29.13
CA GLU A 410 5.10 5.97 30.11
C GLU A 410 3.98 4.94 30.38
N LYS A 411 2.75 5.42 30.55
CA LYS A 411 1.58 4.55 30.76
C LYS A 411 1.29 3.69 29.53
N ILE A 412 1.43 4.24 28.33
CA ILE A 412 1.24 3.52 27.07
C ILE A 412 2.27 2.40 26.96
N PHE A 413 3.55 2.67 27.22
CA PHE A 413 4.61 1.67 27.11
C PHE A 413 4.45 0.53 28.12
N LYS A 414 4.12 0.83 29.38
CA LYS A 414 3.84 -0.18 30.41
C LYS A 414 2.64 -1.06 30.02
N ASN A 415 1.52 -0.44 29.61
CA ASN A 415 0.34 -1.18 29.16
C ASN A 415 0.63 -2.08 27.94
N ARG A 416 1.41 -1.58 26.97
CA ARG A 416 1.80 -2.34 25.78
C ARG A 416 2.63 -3.57 26.16
N HIS A 417 3.57 -3.40 27.09
CA HIS A 417 4.38 -4.48 27.61
C HIS A 417 3.53 -5.55 28.31
N GLU A 418 2.61 -5.15 29.20
CA GLU A 418 1.68 -6.06 29.88
C GLU A 418 0.81 -6.86 28.89
N ILE A 419 0.26 -6.19 27.87
CA ILE A 419 -0.58 -6.84 26.84
C ILE A 419 0.25 -7.85 26.02
N ASN A 420 1.49 -7.52 25.69
CA ASN A 420 2.37 -8.43 24.95
C ASN A 420 2.74 -9.66 25.80
N GLN A 421 3.08 -9.47 27.08
CA GLN A 421 3.33 -10.59 28.00
C GLN A 421 2.10 -11.51 28.11
N GLN A 422 0.90 -10.95 28.24
CA GLN A 422 -0.33 -11.75 28.31
C GLN A 422 -0.55 -12.57 27.03
N LYS A 423 -0.28 -11.99 25.85
CA LYS A 423 -0.40 -12.70 24.56
C LYS A 423 0.62 -13.83 24.45
N GLU A 424 1.86 -13.61 24.87
CA GLU A 424 2.91 -14.63 24.87
C GLU A 424 2.55 -15.77 25.83
N GLN A 425 2.08 -15.47 27.03
CA GLN A 425 1.61 -16.46 27.99
C GLN A 425 0.44 -17.29 27.45
N GLN A 426 -0.51 -16.66 26.74
CA GLN A 426 -1.63 -17.35 26.08
C GLN A 426 -1.16 -18.25 24.93
N GLN A 427 -0.23 -17.77 24.11
CA GLN A 427 0.36 -18.56 23.01
C GLN A 427 1.12 -19.77 23.56
N ASN A 428 1.97 -19.57 24.56
CA ASN A 428 2.71 -20.65 25.23
C ASN A 428 1.76 -21.64 25.91
N SER A 429 0.67 -21.18 26.53
CA SER A 429 -0.35 -22.06 27.12
C SER A 429 -1.09 -22.89 26.07
N ASN A 430 -1.45 -22.28 24.93
CA ASN A 430 -2.10 -22.98 23.82
C ASN A 430 -1.16 -23.99 23.17
N GLN A 431 0.12 -23.67 23.03
CA GLN A 431 1.14 -24.56 22.48
C GLN A 431 1.47 -25.70 23.43
N THR A 432 1.53 -25.43 24.75
CA THR A 432 1.66 -26.48 25.78
C THR A 432 0.44 -27.40 25.79
N THR A 433 -0.77 -26.87 25.63
CA THR A 433 -2.01 -27.65 25.52
C THR A 433 -2.01 -28.51 24.26
N TYR A 434 -1.63 -27.94 23.12
CA TYR A 434 -1.49 -28.66 21.85
C TYR A 434 -0.46 -29.78 21.95
N ASN A 435 0.72 -29.49 22.51
CA ASN A 435 1.77 -30.49 22.74
C ASN A 435 1.33 -31.57 23.75
N ARG A 436 0.54 -31.22 24.78
CA ARG A 436 -0.03 -32.20 25.71
C ARG A 436 -1.04 -33.12 25.03
N ILE A 437 -1.95 -32.59 24.22
CA ILE A 437 -2.90 -33.38 23.42
C ILE A 437 -2.14 -34.30 22.45
N PHE A 438 -1.14 -33.77 21.74
CA PHE A 438 -0.32 -34.53 20.82
C PHE A 438 0.53 -35.61 21.52
N SER A 439 1.06 -35.31 22.71
CA SER A 439 1.78 -36.28 23.55
C SER A 439 0.85 -37.36 24.13
N MET A 440 -0.40 -37.03 24.45
CA MET A 440 -1.45 -37.97 24.85
C MET A 440 -1.88 -38.88 23.70
N ASP A 441 -1.96 -38.38 22.46
CA ASP A 441 -2.20 -39.22 21.28
C ASP A 441 -1.01 -40.14 20.97
N LYS A 442 0.22 -39.66 21.19
CA LYS A 442 1.43 -40.50 21.10
C LYS A 442 1.46 -41.59 22.17
N PHE A 443 1.06 -41.27 23.41
CA PHE A 443 0.89 -42.23 24.50
C PHE A 443 -0.25 -43.22 24.23
N ARG A 444 -1.36 -42.77 23.63
CA ARG A 444 -2.45 -43.64 23.19
C ARG A 444 -1.98 -44.62 22.10
N HIS A 445 -1.15 -44.17 21.16
CA HIS A 445 -0.58 -45.05 20.15
C HIS A 445 0.46 -46.03 20.72
N GLU A 446 1.26 -45.63 21.73
CA GLU A 446 2.20 -46.55 22.40
C GLU A 446 1.51 -47.57 23.31
N VAL A 447 0.41 -47.20 23.99
CA VAL A 447 -0.32 -48.11 24.90
C VAL A 447 -1.23 -49.08 24.12
N VAL A 448 -1.73 -48.70 22.94
CA VAL A 448 -2.50 -49.62 22.06
C VAL A 448 -1.61 -50.70 21.41
N CYS A 449 -0.29 -50.49 21.36
CA CYS A 449 0.66 -51.44 20.76
C CYS A 449 1.29 -52.45 21.74
N LYS A 450 0.93 -52.45 23.02
CA LYS A 450 1.30 -53.51 23.98
C LYS A 450 0.05 -53.96 24.74
N GLY A 451 -0.61 -54.98 24.21
CA GLY A 451 -1.88 -55.51 24.72
C GLY A 451 -1.78 -56.12 26.12
N THR A 452 -1.82 -55.27 27.14
CA THR A 452 -2.14 -55.67 28.52
C THR A 452 -3.41 -54.97 28.99
N PRO A 453 -4.35 -55.67 29.67
CA PRO A 453 -5.57 -55.06 30.17
C PRO A 453 -5.25 -54.14 31.36
N LEU A 454 -5.73 -52.90 31.31
CA LEU A 454 -5.68 -51.98 32.45
C LEU A 454 -6.68 -52.42 33.55
N PRO A 455 -6.27 -52.52 34.83
CA PRO A 455 -7.22 -52.51 35.93
C PRO A 455 -7.75 -51.09 36.16
N SER A 456 -9.01 -51.01 36.59
CA SER A 456 -9.74 -49.76 36.84
C SER A 456 -9.02 -48.85 37.84
N PHE A 457 -8.34 -47.82 37.34
CA PHE A 457 -7.78 -46.75 38.15
C PHE A 457 -8.56 -45.46 37.88
N LYS A 458 -9.34 -45.00 38.87
CA LYS A 458 -9.94 -43.66 38.86
C LYS A 458 -9.00 -42.69 39.59
N PRO A 459 -8.33 -41.75 38.92
CA PRO A 459 -7.54 -40.76 39.65
C PRO A 459 -8.46 -39.67 40.23
N GLN A 460 -8.32 -39.42 41.53
CA GLN A 460 -9.16 -38.53 42.35
C GLN A 460 -9.02 -37.01 42.06
N TRP A 461 -8.21 -36.60 41.08
CA TRP A 461 -8.06 -35.17 40.75
C TRP A 461 -9.15 -34.64 39.80
N ALA A 462 -9.94 -35.52 39.16
CA ALA A 462 -10.98 -35.15 38.20
C ALA A 462 -12.27 -34.55 38.80
N GLN A 463 -12.32 -34.29 40.12
CA GLN A 463 -13.53 -33.79 40.80
C GLN A 463 -13.49 -32.32 41.24
N LYS A 464 -12.44 -31.53 40.94
CA LYS A 464 -12.33 -30.15 41.46
C LYS A 464 -12.23 -28.98 40.48
N HIS A 465 -12.34 -29.17 39.16
CA HIS A 465 -12.24 -28.03 38.22
C HIS A 465 -13.36 -27.90 37.17
N PHE A 466 -14.49 -28.59 37.34
CA PHE A 466 -15.68 -28.39 36.50
C PHE A 466 -16.75 -27.56 37.22
N SER A 467 -16.46 -26.29 37.52
CA SER A 467 -17.47 -25.33 37.93
C SER A 467 -17.03 -23.88 37.68
N ALA A 468 -16.77 -23.53 36.41
CA ALA A 468 -16.70 -22.12 35.98
C ALA A 468 -16.89 -21.92 34.46
N PHE A 469 -17.49 -22.88 33.75
CA PHE A 469 -17.86 -22.68 32.34
C PHE A 469 -19.32 -23.09 32.13
N ASN A 470 -20.21 -22.13 32.39
CA ASN A 470 -21.55 -22.12 31.83
C ASN A 470 -21.98 -20.66 31.69
N ASN A 471 -21.92 -20.13 30.47
CA ASN A 471 -23.15 -19.71 29.79
C ASN A 471 -22.89 -19.22 28.35
N LYS A 472 -23.76 -19.75 27.47
CA LYS A 472 -24.11 -19.34 26.10
C LYS A 472 -23.32 -19.95 24.92
N SER A 473 -23.78 -21.16 24.58
CA SER A 473 -24.39 -21.52 23.28
C SER A 473 -23.47 -21.91 22.11
N THR A 474 -23.17 -23.21 22.02
CA THR A 474 -22.95 -23.91 20.74
C THR A 474 -23.96 -25.05 20.60
N SER A 475 -24.85 -24.92 19.63
CA SER A 475 -25.75 -25.97 19.16
C SER A 475 -25.03 -26.87 18.16
N ILE A 476 -24.65 -28.04 18.67
CA ILE A 476 -24.69 -29.41 18.11
C ILE A 476 -25.06 -29.54 16.61
N ILE A 477 -24.14 -30.13 15.83
CA ILE A 477 -24.46 -31.00 14.69
C ILE A 477 -24.46 -32.44 15.23
N THR A 478 -25.62 -33.07 15.26
CA THR A 478 -25.82 -34.52 15.37
C THR A 478 -26.59 -34.94 14.15
N HIS A 479 -26.06 -35.86 13.35
CA HIS A 479 -26.81 -36.93 12.69
C HIS A 479 -25.82 -37.90 12.05
N LEU A 480 -25.71 -39.09 12.63
CA LEU A 480 -25.36 -40.33 11.95
C LEU A 480 -25.83 -41.48 12.85
N ASP A 481 -26.85 -42.20 12.41
CA ASP A 481 -27.30 -43.44 13.03
C ASP A 481 -27.47 -44.50 11.93
N ARG A 482 -26.73 -45.60 12.10
CA ARG A 482 -27.00 -47.03 11.80
C ARG A 482 -27.36 -47.50 10.39
N THR A 483 -26.61 -48.53 9.95
CA THR A 483 -27.03 -49.96 9.75
C THR A 483 -25.80 -50.77 9.26
N GLN A 484 -25.28 -51.71 10.04
CA GLN A 484 -25.49 -53.19 10.03
C GLN A 484 -24.60 -54.00 9.06
N ASP A 485 -23.81 -54.89 9.69
CA ASP A 485 -23.43 -56.27 9.35
C ASP A 485 -22.61 -56.61 8.08
N THR A 486 -21.41 -57.19 8.26
CA THR A 486 -21.14 -58.66 8.19
C THR A 486 -19.63 -59.02 8.00
N ASN A 487 -19.14 -59.89 8.92
CA ASN A 487 -18.25 -61.06 8.79
C ASN A 487 -16.79 -61.05 8.22
N CYS A 488 -15.95 -61.70 9.06
CA CYS A 488 -14.95 -62.76 8.78
C CYS A 488 -13.44 -62.47 8.53
N SER A 489 -12.68 -62.50 9.64
CA SER A 489 -11.59 -63.45 10.00
C SER A 489 -10.39 -63.77 9.08
N ILE A 490 -9.21 -63.35 9.55
CA ILE A 490 -7.99 -64.11 9.96
C ILE A 490 -7.46 -65.27 9.08
N THR A 491 -6.15 -65.19 8.72
CA THR A 491 -5.05 -66.16 9.01
C THR A 491 -3.70 -65.64 8.44
N SER A 492 -2.73 -65.22 9.28
CA SER A 492 -1.46 -65.91 9.68
C SER A 492 -0.37 -65.95 8.58
N SER A 493 0.92 -65.61 8.78
CA SER A 493 1.82 -66.11 9.84
C SER A 493 3.23 -65.44 9.76
N SER A 494 3.94 -65.50 10.91
CA SER A 494 5.39 -65.74 11.05
C SER A 494 6.33 -64.58 11.41
N ILE A 495 6.68 -64.57 12.70
CA ILE A 495 7.84 -63.95 13.35
C ILE A 495 8.97 -64.99 13.45
N SER A 496 10.22 -64.57 13.25
CA SER A 496 11.44 -65.19 13.79
C SER A 496 12.59 -64.18 13.57
N VAL A 497 13.54 -63.83 14.44
CA VAL A 497 14.22 -64.51 15.57
C VAL A 497 14.79 -63.46 16.54
N LEU A 498 14.97 -63.92 17.79
CA LEU A 498 15.46 -63.32 19.02
C LEU A 498 16.99 -63.07 19.14
N LYS A 499 17.33 -62.10 20.03
CA LYS A 499 18.46 -62.07 21.01
C LYS A 499 19.90 -61.90 20.45
N ASN A 500 20.86 -61.20 21.06
CA ASN A 500 21.07 -60.76 22.44
C ASN A 500 22.28 -59.77 22.50
N GLN A 501 22.33 -58.96 23.59
CA GLN A 501 23.54 -58.47 24.33
C GLN A 501 24.50 -57.47 23.63
N SER A 502 25.05 -56.42 24.25
CA SER A 502 25.15 -55.98 25.67
C SER A 502 25.96 -54.66 25.78
N TYR A 503 25.88 -53.98 26.95
CA TYR A 503 26.74 -52.91 27.51
C TYR A 503 26.60 -51.50 26.89
N SER A 504 25.91 -50.54 27.53
CA SER A 504 26.15 -49.79 28.79
C SER A 504 27.05 -48.56 28.62
N GLU A 505 26.60 -47.47 29.25
CA GLU A 505 27.38 -46.27 29.62
C GLU A 505 27.74 -45.29 28.49
N THR A 506 26.75 -44.53 28.00
CA THR A 506 27.01 -43.19 27.39
C THR A 506 25.80 -42.24 27.30
N GLU A 507 24.64 -42.57 27.88
CA GLU A 507 23.42 -41.75 27.71
C GLU A 507 23.06 -40.81 28.88
N GLN A 508 23.89 -40.70 29.91
CA GLN A 508 23.66 -39.73 31.00
C GLN A 508 24.54 -38.46 30.92
N LYS A 509 25.29 -38.27 29.83
CA LYS A 509 26.04 -37.02 29.58
C LYS A 509 25.55 -36.20 28.38
N LEU A 510 24.64 -36.71 27.55
CA LEU A 510 24.07 -35.93 26.42
C LEU A 510 22.73 -35.25 26.72
N SER A 511 22.06 -35.55 27.85
CA SER A 511 20.81 -34.87 28.23
C SER A 511 21.00 -33.60 29.05
N ASN A 512 22.18 -33.38 29.64
CA ASN A 512 22.49 -32.16 30.40
C ASN A 512 23.27 -31.10 29.57
N LEU A 513 23.67 -31.41 28.33
CA LEU A 513 24.34 -30.46 27.42
C LEU A 513 23.37 -29.76 26.46
N SER A 514 22.15 -30.26 26.29
CA SER A 514 21.08 -29.69 25.46
C SER A 514 20.10 -28.78 26.22
N LEU A 515 20.21 -28.71 27.55
CA LEU A 515 19.44 -27.78 28.40
C LEU A 515 20.24 -26.53 28.80
N ILE A 516 21.57 -26.53 28.64
CA ILE A 516 22.42 -25.36 28.92
C ILE A 516 22.66 -24.51 27.66
N THR A 517 22.55 -25.09 26.46
CA THR A 517 22.76 -24.36 25.19
C THR A 517 21.55 -23.53 24.73
N ASN A 518 20.33 -23.85 25.17
CA ASN A 518 19.14 -23.06 24.81
C ASN A 518 18.87 -21.87 25.74
N GLN A 519 19.41 -21.85 26.97
CA GLN A 519 19.34 -20.65 27.82
C GLN A 519 20.41 -19.60 27.47
N GLN A 520 21.60 -20.03 27.03
CA GLN A 520 22.70 -19.10 26.73
C GLN A 520 22.66 -18.48 25.31
N VAL A 521 21.83 -19.01 24.41
CA VAL A 521 21.67 -18.45 23.05
C VAL A 521 20.49 -17.46 22.97
N GLU A 522 19.45 -17.63 23.81
CA GLU A 522 18.35 -16.65 23.88
C GLU A 522 18.74 -15.40 24.69
N ASP A 523 19.59 -15.52 25.72
CA ASP A 523 20.03 -14.36 26.52
C ASP A 523 20.92 -13.38 25.74
N ASN A 524 21.61 -13.81 24.67
CA ASN A 524 22.48 -12.94 23.87
C ASN A 524 21.73 -12.18 22.74
N ALA A 525 20.49 -12.54 22.41
CA ALA A 525 19.68 -11.86 21.39
C ALA A 525 18.67 -10.85 21.98
N LEU A 526 18.57 -10.78 23.31
CA LEU A 526 17.62 -9.91 24.02
C LEU A 526 18.17 -8.52 24.40
N ASP A 527 19.46 -8.24 24.12
CA ASP A 527 20.14 -7.03 24.61
C ASP A 527 20.10 -5.81 23.64
N GLU A 528 19.67 -6.01 22.39
CA GLU A 528 19.62 -4.93 21.38
C GLU A 528 18.33 -4.09 21.40
N ASN A 529 17.25 -4.59 22.01
CA ASN A 529 15.96 -3.87 22.00
C ASN A 529 15.89 -2.81 23.11
N VAL A 530 15.32 -1.65 22.77
CA VAL A 530 15.04 -0.55 23.72
C VAL A 530 13.90 -0.98 24.65
N ARG A 531 14.10 -0.89 25.97
CA ARG A 531 13.09 -1.27 26.95
C ARG A 531 12.23 -0.06 27.33
N LEU A 532 11.21 0.18 26.51
CA LEU A 532 10.35 1.36 26.65
C LEU A 532 9.52 1.40 27.96
N TRP A 533 9.48 0.30 28.72
CA TRP A 533 8.71 0.17 29.97
C TRP A 533 9.54 0.38 31.24
N GLU A 534 10.85 0.56 31.13
CA GLU A 534 11.77 0.88 32.26
C GLU A 534 11.81 2.40 32.51
N GLU A 535 12.53 2.89 33.54
CA GLU A 535 12.55 4.33 33.90
C GLU A 535 13.46 5.17 32.99
N ASP A 536 14.55 4.59 32.48
CA ASP A 536 15.56 5.20 31.62
C ASP A 536 15.27 5.02 30.12
N TRP A 537 14.02 4.70 29.77
CA TRP A 537 13.57 4.43 28.40
C TRP A 537 13.92 5.52 27.39
N HIS A 538 13.88 6.80 27.81
CA HIS A 538 14.18 7.94 26.96
C HIS A 538 15.66 7.95 26.56
N GLU A 539 16.54 7.76 27.54
CA GLU A 539 17.98 7.73 27.33
C GLU A 539 18.39 6.52 26.48
N GLN A 540 17.92 5.33 26.85
CA GLN A 540 18.18 4.10 26.11
C GLN A 540 17.77 4.23 24.64
N TYR A 541 16.62 4.86 24.36
CA TYR A 541 16.12 5.05 23.01
C TYR A 541 17.05 5.91 22.17
N TYR A 542 17.42 7.10 22.65
CA TYR A 542 18.27 8.02 21.90
C TYR A 542 19.68 7.47 21.70
N THR A 543 20.26 6.84 22.72
CA THR A 543 21.60 6.23 22.60
C THR A 543 21.59 5.03 21.65
N LYS A 544 20.62 4.12 21.74
CA LYS A 544 20.59 2.92 20.85
C LYS A 544 20.15 3.24 19.42
N LYS A 545 19.15 4.10 19.22
CA LYS A 545 18.56 4.36 17.89
C LYS A 545 19.30 5.46 17.11
N PHE A 546 19.76 6.51 17.79
CA PHE A 546 20.44 7.63 17.13
C PHE A 546 21.96 7.63 17.35
N GLY A 547 22.49 6.78 18.23
CA GLY A 547 23.93 6.72 18.51
C GLY A 547 24.45 7.95 19.25
N VAL A 548 23.61 8.60 20.05
CA VAL A 548 23.92 9.87 20.73
C VAL A 548 24.43 9.63 22.14
N ASN A 549 25.46 10.39 22.52
CA ASN A 549 26.03 10.37 23.87
C ASN A 549 25.14 11.13 24.87
N GLN A 550 25.19 10.73 26.15
CA GLN A 550 24.40 11.37 27.21
C GLN A 550 24.58 12.90 27.29
N MET A 551 25.78 13.42 27.02
CA MET A 551 26.07 14.86 27.10
C MET A 551 25.31 15.68 26.07
N ASP A 552 25.08 15.13 24.87
CA ASP A 552 24.44 15.82 23.74
C ASP A 552 22.95 15.48 23.62
N LEU A 553 22.45 14.57 24.46
CA LEU A 553 21.11 13.98 24.33
C LEU A 553 20.00 15.03 24.38
N GLU A 554 20.08 15.98 25.31
CA GLU A 554 19.02 16.98 25.46
C GLU A 554 18.93 17.89 24.24
N GLU A 555 20.07 18.45 23.79
CA GLU A 555 20.13 19.30 22.60
C GLU A 555 19.71 18.53 21.34
N PHE A 556 20.19 17.29 21.19
CA PHE A 556 19.87 16.46 20.04
C PHE A 556 18.38 16.05 20.00
N SER A 557 17.80 15.64 21.14
CA SER A 557 16.38 15.30 21.23
C SER A 557 15.49 16.49 20.81
N LEU A 558 15.90 17.71 21.20
CA LEU A 558 15.23 18.94 20.81
C LEU A 558 15.36 19.21 19.31
N GLN A 559 16.55 19.01 18.73
CA GLN A 559 16.77 19.15 17.29
C GLN A 559 15.90 18.18 16.48
N VAL A 560 15.83 16.91 16.89
CA VAL A 560 14.97 15.90 16.25
C VAL A 560 13.49 16.30 16.36
N ALA A 561 13.04 16.75 17.54
CA ALA A 561 11.67 17.23 17.74
C ALA A 561 11.34 18.46 16.90
N GLN A 562 12.29 19.39 16.72
CA GLN A 562 12.14 20.54 15.84
C GLN A 562 12.02 20.12 14.36
N GLN A 563 12.85 19.19 13.87
CA GLN A 563 12.74 18.69 12.50
C GLN A 563 11.44 17.93 12.27
N TYR A 564 10.98 17.17 13.27
CA TYR A 564 9.70 16.48 13.20
C TYR A 564 8.52 17.46 13.18
N GLY A 565 8.56 18.51 14.01
CA GLY A 565 7.57 19.59 14.01
C GLY A 565 7.50 20.33 12.66
N GLN A 566 8.64 20.56 12.02
CA GLN A 566 8.71 21.07 10.65
C GLN A 566 8.01 20.12 9.68
N GLY A 567 8.26 18.82 9.80
CA GLY A 567 7.62 17.80 8.97
C GLY A 567 6.12 17.72 9.15
N LEU A 568 5.61 17.84 10.37
CA LEU A 568 4.17 17.89 10.63
C LEU A 568 3.50 19.07 9.90
N ARG A 569 4.16 20.23 9.88
CA ARG A 569 3.70 21.39 9.09
C ARG A 569 3.80 21.12 7.59
N TRP A 570 4.89 20.52 7.11
CA TRP A 570 5.07 20.17 5.70
C TRP A 570 3.95 19.25 5.23
N ILE A 571 3.66 18.17 5.97
CA ILE A 571 2.61 17.20 5.64
C ILE A 571 1.24 17.88 5.64
N PHE A 572 0.93 18.67 6.68
CA PHE A 572 -0.36 19.34 6.73
C PHE A 572 -0.56 20.31 5.55
N GLN A 573 0.48 21.07 5.20
CA GLN A 573 0.45 21.93 4.00
C GLN A 573 0.36 21.12 2.71
N TYR A 574 1.09 20.00 2.58
CA TYR A 574 1.01 19.11 1.43
C TYR A 574 -0.42 18.61 1.21
N TYR A 575 -1.07 18.20 2.30
CA TYR A 575 -2.44 17.73 2.26
C TYR A 575 -3.41 18.84 1.91
N PHE A 576 -3.30 20.07 2.42
CA PHE A 576 -4.31 21.13 2.26
C PHE A 576 -4.05 22.15 1.14
N HIS A 577 -2.80 22.33 0.72
CA HIS A 577 -2.36 23.40 -0.18
C HIS A 577 -1.46 22.93 -1.32
N GLY A 578 -1.15 21.63 -1.40
CA GLY A 578 -0.17 21.10 -2.34
C GLY A 578 1.27 21.22 -1.80
N VAL A 579 2.25 20.82 -2.60
CA VAL A 579 3.66 20.66 -2.17
C VAL A 579 4.25 21.99 -1.68
N PRO A 580 4.59 22.13 -0.38
CA PRO A 580 5.17 23.38 0.12
C PRO A 580 6.68 23.49 -0.16
N SER A 581 7.36 22.35 -0.30
CA SER A 581 8.75 22.28 -0.77
C SER A 581 9.04 20.88 -1.34
N TRP A 582 9.70 20.85 -2.50
CA TRP A 582 10.08 19.63 -3.20
C TRP A 582 11.36 19.01 -2.65
N ASP A 583 12.26 19.82 -2.07
CA ASP A 583 13.59 19.44 -1.58
C ASP A 583 13.61 19.05 -0.09
N TRP A 584 12.60 19.44 0.69
CA TRP A 584 12.54 19.13 2.12
C TRP A 584 12.32 17.64 2.38
N TYR A 585 13.01 17.12 3.39
CA TYR A 585 12.80 15.79 3.94
C TYR A 585 13.17 15.75 5.42
N TYR A 586 12.64 14.75 6.14
CA TYR A 586 13.02 14.49 7.52
C TYR A 586 14.35 13.69 7.60
N PRO A 587 15.41 14.24 8.21
CA PRO A 587 16.77 13.69 8.08
C PRO A 587 17.14 12.62 9.12
N TYR A 588 16.15 11.89 9.64
CA TYR A 588 16.37 10.81 10.61
C TYR A 588 15.51 9.59 10.28
N HIS A 589 15.98 8.40 10.65
CA HIS A 589 15.20 7.16 10.46
C HIS A 589 14.11 6.95 11.53
N TYR A 590 14.23 7.62 12.68
CA TYR A 590 13.35 7.44 13.84
C TYR A 590 12.69 8.75 14.26
N ALA A 591 11.54 8.64 14.90
CA ALA A 591 10.79 9.77 15.45
C ALA A 591 11.31 10.16 16.86
N PRO A 592 11.12 11.41 17.30
CA PRO A 592 11.28 11.79 18.70
C PRO A 592 10.11 11.25 19.54
N PHE A 593 10.14 11.47 20.85
CA PHE A 593 8.97 11.25 21.71
C PHE A 593 8.06 12.49 21.73
N ALA A 594 6.79 12.29 22.10
CA ALA A 594 5.84 13.40 22.22
C ALA A 594 6.22 14.35 23.37
N CYS A 595 6.84 13.83 24.45
CA CYS A 595 7.31 14.64 25.56
C CYS A 595 8.38 15.67 25.18
N ASP A 596 9.21 15.40 24.17
CA ASP A 596 10.31 16.29 23.73
C ASP A 596 9.80 17.62 23.17
N PHE A 597 8.58 17.65 22.60
CA PHE A 597 7.97 18.87 22.08
C PHE A 597 7.71 19.91 23.16
N SER A 598 7.49 19.49 24.42
CA SER A 598 7.24 20.42 25.52
C SER A 598 8.40 21.39 25.77
N LYS A 599 9.62 20.97 25.42
CA LYS A 599 10.87 21.71 25.62
C LYS A 599 11.18 22.73 24.51
N ILE A 600 10.44 22.73 23.39
CA ILE A 600 10.75 23.60 22.24
C ILE A 600 10.30 25.05 22.49
N GLU A 601 11.24 26.00 22.53
CA GLU A 601 10.94 27.42 22.78
C GLU A 601 10.27 28.11 21.58
N ILE A 602 10.83 27.96 20.38
CA ILE A 602 10.34 28.62 19.16
C ILE A 602 10.12 27.58 18.06
N LEU A 603 8.92 27.57 17.49
CA LEU A 603 8.55 26.77 16.32
C LEU A 603 8.32 27.72 15.14
N SER A 604 9.38 28.19 14.51
CA SER A 604 9.29 28.93 13.24
C SER A 604 10.03 28.16 12.15
N TYR A 605 9.33 27.93 11.04
CA TYR A 605 9.84 27.13 9.93
C TYR A 605 9.55 27.83 8.62
N TYR A 606 10.52 27.79 7.72
CA TYR A 606 10.39 28.28 6.35
C TYR A 606 10.83 27.18 5.40
N PHE A 607 10.04 26.97 4.36
CA PHE A 607 10.37 26.06 3.27
C PHE A 607 10.95 26.86 2.11
N ASN A 608 11.77 26.20 1.29
CA ASN A 608 12.32 26.82 0.09
C ASN A 608 11.22 26.92 -0.98
N GLU A 609 10.65 28.12 -1.15
CA GLU A 609 9.61 28.40 -2.14
C GLU A 609 10.09 28.20 -3.60
N ASN A 610 11.40 28.23 -3.84
CA ASN A 610 12.01 28.04 -5.16
C ASN A 610 12.40 26.57 -5.44
N SER A 611 12.09 25.65 -4.52
CA SER A 611 12.36 24.22 -4.72
C SER A 611 11.60 23.67 -5.92
N LYS A 612 12.21 22.75 -6.66
CA LYS A 612 11.66 22.16 -7.88
C LYS A 612 11.61 20.63 -7.75
N PRO A 613 10.65 19.97 -8.40
CA PRO A 613 10.68 18.52 -8.52
C PRO A 613 11.97 18.08 -9.23
N PHE A 614 12.47 16.90 -8.88
CA PHE A 614 13.43 16.21 -9.72
C PHE A 614 12.86 15.94 -11.12
N LYS A 615 13.74 15.73 -12.08
CA LYS A 615 13.35 15.10 -13.34
C LYS A 615 13.13 13.58 -13.12
N PRO A 616 12.36 12.91 -14.00
CA PRO A 616 12.08 11.48 -13.85
C PRO A 616 13.32 10.60 -13.65
N LEU A 617 14.40 10.82 -14.41
CA LEU A 617 15.63 10.03 -14.26
C LEU A 617 16.41 10.39 -12.99
N GLU A 618 16.40 11.67 -12.57
CA GLU A 618 17.03 12.12 -11.31
C GLU A 618 16.35 11.47 -10.09
N GLN A 619 15.01 11.40 -10.10
CA GLN A 619 14.26 10.63 -9.12
C GLN A 619 14.68 9.16 -9.16
N LEU A 620 14.65 8.55 -10.36
CA LEU A 620 14.88 7.12 -10.52
C LEU A 620 16.25 6.71 -9.95
N ILE A 621 17.32 7.44 -10.29
CA ILE A 621 18.66 7.16 -9.74
C ILE A 621 18.71 7.39 -8.22
N SER A 622 17.96 8.35 -7.68
CA SER A 622 17.94 8.63 -6.24
C SER A 622 17.26 7.55 -5.38
N ILE A 623 16.39 6.71 -5.96
CA ILE A 623 15.60 5.71 -5.22
C ILE A 623 16.03 4.26 -5.44
N VAL A 624 16.69 3.94 -6.56
CA VAL A 624 17.06 2.56 -6.88
C VAL A 624 18.20 2.04 -6.00
N SER A 625 18.26 0.72 -5.84
CA SER A 625 19.43 0.04 -5.29
C SER A 625 20.42 -0.36 -6.40
N SER A 626 21.64 -0.73 -6.02
CA SER A 626 22.65 -1.26 -6.95
C SER A 626 22.26 -2.59 -7.62
N GLN A 627 21.14 -3.20 -7.20
CA GLN A 627 20.59 -4.44 -7.73
C GLN A 627 19.45 -4.22 -8.74
N CYS A 628 19.13 -2.96 -9.08
CA CYS A 628 18.09 -2.68 -10.04
C CYS A 628 18.43 -3.23 -11.44
N PRO A 629 17.41 -3.61 -12.26
CA PRO A 629 17.62 -3.98 -13.64
C PRO A 629 18.32 -2.87 -14.45
N ARG A 630 19.18 -3.32 -15.36
CA ARG A 630 19.96 -2.43 -16.23
C ARG A 630 19.11 -1.49 -17.07
N GLU A 631 17.95 -1.97 -17.52
CA GLU A 631 17.00 -1.26 -18.37
C GLU A 631 16.40 0.00 -17.72
N TYR A 632 16.48 0.16 -16.40
CA TYR A 632 15.85 1.30 -15.72
C TYR A 632 16.59 2.61 -15.99
N LEU A 633 17.92 2.58 -15.86
CA LEU A 633 18.77 3.76 -15.96
C LEU A 633 19.48 3.84 -17.30
N PRO A 634 19.80 5.06 -17.77
CA PRO A 634 20.65 5.25 -18.92
C PRO A 634 21.98 4.55 -18.84
N LYS A 635 22.61 4.32 -20.01
CA LYS A 635 23.86 3.55 -20.04
C LYS A 635 24.93 4.16 -19.13
N GLU A 636 25.14 5.45 -19.26
CA GLU A 636 26.19 6.15 -18.53
C GLU A 636 25.84 6.40 -17.06
N TRP A 637 24.55 6.35 -16.69
CA TRP A 637 24.12 6.60 -15.31
C TRP A 637 24.21 5.35 -14.44
N TYR A 638 23.95 4.18 -15.01
CA TYR A 638 24.06 2.92 -14.30
C TYR A 638 25.51 2.57 -13.93
N SER A 639 26.50 3.09 -14.66
CA SER A 639 27.91 2.93 -14.26
C SER A 639 28.21 3.67 -12.95
N LEU A 640 27.52 4.79 -12.67
CA LEU A 640 27.69 5.58 -11.45
C LEU A 640 27.25 4.85 -10.18
N ILE A 641 26.31 3.91 -10.28
CA ILE A 641 25.78 3.17 -9.12
C ILE A 641 26.54 1.86 -8.85
N LEU A 642 27.43 1.45 -9.77
CA LEU A 642 28.23 0.23 -9.66
C LEU A 642 29.73 0.49 -9.51
N ASN A 643 30.25 1.56 -10.12
CA ASN A 643 31.67 1.86 -10.11
C ASN A 643 32.11 2.35 -8.72
N LYS A 644 33.14 1.72 -8.16
CA LYS A 644 33.73 2.07 -6.86
C LYS A 644 34.36 3.47 -6.85
N ASP A 645 34.76 3.98 -8.01
CA ASP A 645 35.36 5.32 -8.14
C ASP A 645 34.30 6.43 -8.35
N SER A 646 33.00 6.08 -8.36
CA SER A 646 31.92 7.04 -8.51
C SER A 646 31.81 7.95 -7.28
N GLN A 647 31.60 9.25 -7.50
CA GLN A 647 31.45 10.26 -6.44
C GLN A 647 30.16 10.11 -5.61
N ILE A 648 29.26 9.21 -6.03
CA ILE A 648 27.98 8.94 -5.37
C ILE A 648 27.83 7.45 -4.98
N ILE A 649 28.91 6.67 -5.03
CA ILE A 649 28.84 5.22 -4.74
C ILE A 649 28.41 4.92 -3.31
N ASP A 650 28.70 5.81 -2.37
CA ASP A 650 28.32 5.70 -0.97
C ASP A 650 26.79 5.74 -0.75
N PHE A 651 26.02 6.22 -1.74
CA PHE A 651 24.56 6.12 -1.71
C PHE A 651 24.03 4.70 -1.97
N TYR A 652 24.84 3.77 -2.48
CA TYR A 652 24.41 2.44 -2.91
C TYR A 652 25.13 1.32 -2.15
N PRO A 653 24.96 1.23 -0.81
CA PRO A 653 25.59 0.16 -0.04
C PRO A 653 25.09 -1.21 -0.50
N LEU A 654 26.02 -2.18 -0.64
CA LEU A 654 25.68 -3.56 -0.98
C LEU A 654 25.00 -4.30 0.17
N ASN A 655 25.44 -4.00 1.40
CA ASN A 655 24.87 -4.51 2.64
C ASN A 655 24.52 -3.33 3.54
N PHE A 656 23.36 -3.39 4.19
CA PHE A 656 22.89 -2.37 5.11
C PHE A 656 22.17 -3.04 6.28
N ASN A 657 22.14 -2.37 7.43
CA ASN A 657 21.47 -2.90 8.62
C ASN A 657 19.97 -2.62 8.54
N THR A 658 19.18 -3.49 9.15
CA THR A 658 17.73 -3.34 9.27
C THR A 658 17.31 -3.40 10.73
N ASP A 659 16.32 -2.58 11.09
CA ASP A 659 15.79 -2.53 12.45
C ASP A 659 14.27 -2.78 12.43
N LEU A 660 13.80 -3.78 13.18
CA LEU A 660 12.37 -4.05 13.35
C LEU A 660 11.66 -2.95 14.13
N ASN A 661 12.38 -2.19 14.95
CA ASN A 661 11.85 -1.08 15.76
C ASN A 661 10.56 -1.45 16.53
N GLY A 662 10.57 -2.63 17.18
CA GLY A 662 9.44 -3.15 17.95
C GLY A 662 8.28 -3.71 17.11
N LYS A 663 8.39 -3.74 15.77
CA LYS A 663 7.38 -4.31 14.87
C LYS A 663 7.48 -5.83 14.80
N ARG A 664 6.33 -6.46 14.57
CA ARG A 664 6.18 -7.92 14.58
C ARG A 664 6.57 -8.59 13.27
N PHE A 665 6.45 -7.85 12.17
CA PHE A 665 6.64 -8.40 10.83
C PHE A 665 7.89 -7.79 10.20
N GLU A 666 8.72 -8.64 9.61
CA GLU A 666 9.93 -8.26 8.88
C GLU A 666 9.65 -7.27 7.74
N SER A 667 8.43 -7.30 7.18
CA SER A 667 7.95 -6.34 6.18
C SER A 667 7.78 -4.91 6.71
N GLN A 668 7.91 -4.70 8.03
CA GLN A 668 7.79 -3.40 8.70
C GLN A 668 9.14 -2.88 9.21
N ARG A 669 10.24 -3.56 8.88
CA ARG A 669 11.58 -3.15 9.30
C ARG A 669 12.03 -1.86 8.59
N ILE A 670 12.91 -1.12 9.24
CA ILE A 670 13.52 0.12 8.75
C ILE A 670 14.88 -0.23 8.14
N ALA A 671 15.13 0.20 6.90
CA ALA A 671 16.46 0.10 6.29
C ALA A 671 17.33 1.29 6.72
N LEU A 672 18.48 1.01 7.33
CA LEU A 672 19.46 2.02 7.73
C LEU A 672 20.42 2.29 6.57
N ILE A 673 19.93 3.06 5.59
CA ILE A 673 20.68 3.51 4.41
C ILE A 673 20.98 5.02 4.48
N PRO A 674 22.11 5.49 3.92
CA PRO A 674 22.49 6.90 3.95
C PRO A 674 21.56 7.73 3.07
N PHE A 675 21.11 8.90 3.53
CA PHE A 675 20.28 9.83 2.74
C PHE A 675 21.07 10.38 1.52
N VAL A 676 20.40 10.53 0.36
CA VAL A 676 21.03 11.13 -0.84
C VAL A 676 21.23 12.63 -0.61
N ASP A 677 22.48 13.09 -0.76
CA ASP A 677 22.80 14.51 -0.94
C ASP A 677 22.45 14.92 -2.38
N GLU A 678 21.36 15.67 -2.50
CA GLU A 678 20.83 16.17 -3.76
C GLU A 678 21.84 17.03 -4.53
N LYS A 679 22.53 17.95 -3.87
CA LYS A 679 23.46 18.87 -4.53
C LYS A 679 24.63 18.10 -5.12
N ARG A 680 25.12 17.08 -4.39
CA ARG A 680 26.18 16.20 -4.88
C ARG A 680 25.70 15.32 -6.04
N LEU A 681 24.49 14.77 -5.95
CA LEU A 681 23.90 13.97 -7.03
C LEU A 681 23.77 14.78 -8.32
N LEU A 682 23.09 15.93 -8.28
CA LEU A 682 22.83 16.75 -9.46
C LEU A 682 24.12 17.24 -10.13
N ARG A 683 25.13 17.66 -9.34
CA ARG A 683 26.45 18.05 -9.86
C ARG A 683 27.15 16.94 -10.64
N VAL A 684 27.02 15.69 -10.19
CA VAL A 684 27.60 14.56 -10.92
C VAL A 684 26.83 14.35 -12.23
N LEU A 685 25.48 14.37 -12.19
CA LEU A 685 24.62 14.16 -13.34
C LEU A 685 24.77 15.24 -14.43
N GLU A 686 25.12 16.48 -14.09
CA GLU A 686 25.42 17.57 -15.04
C GLU A 686 26.37 17.13 -16.16
N ASN A 687 27.41 16.36 -15.82
CA ASN A 687 28.40 15.88 -16.80
C ASN A 687 27.90 14.71 -17.66
N HIS A 688 26.81 14.04 -17.26
CA HIS A 688 26.25 12.88 -17.94
C HIS A 688 24.98 13.18 -18.73
N TYR A 689 24.39 14.37 -18.58
CA TYR A 689 23.23 14.79 -19.36
C TYR A 689 23.44 14.77 -20.88
N PRO A 690 24.57 15.28 -21.42
CA PRO A 690 24.80 15.26 -22.87
C PRO A 690 24.98 13.86 -23.47
N LEU A 691 25.06 12.82 -22.64
CA LEU A 691 25.27 11.43 -23.06
C LEU A 691 23.96 10.64 -23.18
N LEU A 692 22.83 11.28 -22.89
CA LEU A 692 21.51 10.67 -23.03
C LEU A 692 21.16 10.49 -24.51
N THR A 693 20.53 9.35 -24.82
CA THR A 693 19.89 9.14 -26.13
C THR A 693 18.60 9.96 -26.22
N PHE A 694 18.10 10.16 -27.44
CA PHE A 694 16.85 10.90 -27.66
C PHE A 694 15.65 10.31 -26.88
N GLU A 695 15.51 8.98 -26.84
CA GLU A 695 14.45 8.31 -26.06
C GLU A 695 14.60 8.57 -24.55
N GLU A 696 15.83 8.62 -24.06
CA GLU A 696 16.15 8.92 -22.66
C GLU A 696 15.87 10.38 -22.30
N GLU A 697 16.16 11.31 -23.22
CA GLU A 697 15.82 12.71 -23.07
C GLU A 697 14.30 12.92 -23.05
N GLU A 698 13.57 12.27 -23.95
CA GLU A 698 12.10 12.34 -24.02
C GLU A 698 11.45 11.82 -22.72
N ARG A 699 11.84 10.63 -22.23
CA ARG A 699 11.28 10.09 -20.97
C ARG A 699 11.70 10.89 -19.73
N ASN A 700 12.72 11.76 -19.84
CA ASN A 700 13.18 12.64 -18.76
C ASN A 700 12.61 14.07 -18.84
N ARG A 701 11.86 14.41 -19.90
CA ARG A 701 11.28 15.73 -20.09
C ARG A 701 9.99 15.87 -19.26
N PRO A 702 9.83 16.91 -18.43
CA PRO A 702 8.55 17.19 -17.79
C PRO A 702 7.47 17.48 -18.85
N GLU A 703 6.26 16.97 -18.64
CA GLU A 703 5.11 17.20 -19.52
C GLU A 703 3.92 17.74 -18.70
N ASN A 704 2.97 18.39 -19.38
CA ASN A 704 1.68 18.75 -18.78
C ASN A 704 0.64 17.66 -19.04
N ALA A 705 -0.48 17.71 -18.32
CA ALA A 705 -1.64 16.88 -18.60
C ALA A 705 -2.18 17.13 -20.03
N ARG A 706 -2.95 16.17 -20.54
CA ARG A 706 -3.63 16.27 -21.84
C ARG A 706 -5.13 16.22 -21.66
N LEU A 707 -5.86 17.07 -22.37
CA LEU A 707 -7.32 17.10 -22.38
C LEU A 707 -7.85 16.61 -23.73
N PHE A 708 -8.85 15.73 -23.68
CA PHE A 708 -9.48 15.11 -24.84
C PHE A 708 -10.96 15.44 -24.89
N ILE A 709 -11.43 15.80 -26.09
CA ILE A 709 -12.84 16.09 -26.36
C ILE A 709 -13.25 15.49 -27.72
N HIS A 710 -14.37 14.78 -27.74
CA HIS A 710 -14.90 14.17 -28.96
C HIS A 710 -15.68 15.20 -29.80
N SER A 711 -15.69 15.06 -31.14
CA SER A 711 -16.41 15.98 -32.05
C SER A 711 -17.92 16.04 -31.85
N ARG A 712 -18.51 15.02 -31.21
CA ARG A 712 -19.94 14.95 -30.83
C ARG A 712 -20.26 15.57 -29.47
N HIS A 713 -19.25 15.92 -28.67
CA HIS A 713 -19.48 16.57 -27.39
C HIS A 713 -20.23 17.89 -27.61
N SER A 714 -21.26 18.18 -26.80
CA SER A 714 -22.15 19.35 -26.95
C SER A 714 -21.36 20.65 -27.10
N CYS A 715 -20.28 20.77 -26.34
CA CYS A 715 -19.44 21.97 -26.28
C CYS A 715 -18.28 22.01 -27.30
N TYR A 716 -18.09 20.97 -28.12
CA TYR A 716 -16.94 20.85 -29.02
C TYR A 716 -16.79 22.04 -29.99
N ASN A 717 -17.88 22.48 -30.60
CA ASN A 717 -17.84 23.56 -31.59
C ASN A 717 -17.41 24.90 -30.96
N GLN A 718 -17.83 25.16 -29.73
CA GLN A 718 -17.44 26.36 -29.01
C GLN A 718 -15.99 26.24 -28.53
N PHE A 719 -15.61 25.09 -27.98
CA PHE A 719 -14.24 24.78 -27.57
C PHE A 719 -13.24 25.00 -28.72
N LYS A 720 -13.55 24.48 -29.91
CA LYS A 720 -12.73 24.66 -31.12
C LYS A 720 -12.62 26.12 -31.55
N LYS A 721 -13.69 26.92 -31.42
CA LYS A 721 -13.66 28.35 -31.76
C LYS A 721 -12.74 29.13 -30.80
N GLU A 722 -12.85 28.87 -29.50
CA GLU A 722 -12.03 29.50 -28.46
C GLU A 722 -10.55 29.15 -28.61
N LEU A 723 -10.25 27.89 -28.91
CA LEU A 723 -8.88 27.44 -29.19
C LEU A 723 -8.29 28.14 -30.42
N ASN A 724 -9.03 28.22 -31.54
CA ASN A 724 -8.54 28.81 -32.79
C ASN A 724 -8.37 30.33 -32.72
N ALA A 725 -9.23 31.04 -31.99
CA ALA A 725 -9.10 32.49 -31.79
C ALA A 725 -7.77 32.88 -31.14
N ASN A 726 -7.14 31.95 -30.41
CA ASN A 726 -5.99 32.20 -29.56
C ASN A 726 -4.65 31.67 -30.12
N ASN A 727 -4.66 30.99 -31.28
CA ASN A 727 -3.48 30.35 -31.92
C ASN A 727 -2.38 31.31 -32.42
N GLY A 728 -2.26 32.52 -31.85
CA GLY A 728 -1.24 33.53 -32.18
C GLY A 728 -0.50 34.14 -30.98
N GLN A 729 -0.85 33.81 -29.73
CA GLN A 729 -0.18 34.34 -28.53
C GLN A 729 0.84 33.33 -27.99
N LYS A 730 2.12 33.50 -28.35
CA LYS A 730 3.22 32.68 -27.83
C LYS A 730 3.35 32.82 -26.30
N LYS A 731 3.53 31.67 -25.64
CA LYS A 731 4.23 31.43 -24.36
C LYS A 731 4.61 32.68 -23.55
N LYS A 732 3.65 33.24 -22.83
CA LYS A 732 3.87 33.89 -21.53
C LYS A 732 2.66 33.57 -20.67
N HIS A 733 2.90 33.12 -19.45
CA HIS A 733 1.92 32.72 -18.42
C HIS A 733 0.88 33.80 -18.05
N GLU A 734 0.70 34.85 -18.85
CA GLU A 734 -0.12 36.02 -18.54
C GLU A 734 -1.38 36.14 -19.42
N ASN A 735 -1.52 35.38 -20.54
CA ASN A 735 -2.68 35.50 -21.45
C ASN A 735 -3.31 34.18 -21.94
N SER A 736 -2.97 33.03 -21.36
CA SER A 736 -3.74 31.80 -21.64
C SER A 736 -5.16 31.95 -21.08
N HIS A 737 -6.19 31.58 -21.83
CA HIS A 737 -7.57 31.69 -21.34
C HIS A 737 -7.89 30.58 -20.37
N ASN A 738 -8.55 30.94 -19.26
CA ASN A 738 -9.31 30.02 -18.42
C ASN A 738 -10.45 29.42 -19.25
N ILE A 739 -10.50 28.11 -19.39
CA ILE A 739 -11.71 27.42 -19.86
C ILE A 739 -12.75 27.46 -18.74
N ALA A 740 -13.40 28.61 -18.54
CA ALA A 740 -14.34 28.71 -17.44
C ALA A 740 -15.73 28.16 -17.77
N LYS A 741 -16.19 28.38 -19.01
CA LYS A 741 -17.63 28.29 -19.30
C LYS A 741 -18.02 27.23 -20.31
N THR A 742 -17.13 26.89 -21.23
CA THR A 742 -17.53 26.09 -22.39
C THR A 742 -17.68 24.62 -22.04
N ILE A 743 -16.76 24.04 -21.27
CA ILE A 743 -16.79 22.61 -20.90
C ILE A 743 -16.86 22.41 -19.38
N GLU A 744 -17.19 23.46 -18.62
CA GLU A 744 -17.27 23.42 -17.14
C GLU A 744 -15.98 22.91 -16.45
N ILE A 745 -14.82 23.06 -17.10
CA ILE A 745 -13.50 22.64 -16.59
C ILE A 745 -12.51 23.77 -16.80
N TYR A 746 -12.10 24.41 -15.71
CA TYR A 746 -11.17 25.52 -15.66
C TYR A 746 -9.72 25.07 -15.83
N GLY A 747 -8.91 25.96 -16.39
CA GLY A 747 -7.51 25.73 -16.69
C GLY A 747 -7.14 26.31 -18.04
N TYR A 748 -5.88 26.12 -18.41
CA TYR A 748 -5.27 26.65 -19.62
C TYR A 748 -5.04 25.54 -20.63
N ILE A 749 -5.33 25.83 -21.91
CA ILE A 749 -5.07 24.90 -23.02
C ILE A 749 -4.33 25.56 -24.16
N TRP A 750 -3.60 24.74 -24.91
CA TRP A 750 -3.01 25.15 -26.18
C TRP A 750 -2.75 23.93 -27.08
N LEU A 751 -2.60 24.22 -28.37
CA LEU A 751 -2.16 23.25 -29.36
C LEU A 751 -0.64 23.33 -29.48
N ASP A 752 0.05 22.25 -29.11
CA ASP A 752 1.44 22.07 -29.54
C ASP A 752 1.47 21.30 -30.86
N ASN A 753 1.65 22.03 -31.96
CA ASN A 753 1.73 21.42 -33.29
C ASN A 753 3.04 20.64 -33.51
N ASN A 754 4.01 20.73 -32.58
CA ASN A 754 5.27 19.99 -32.62
C ASN A 754 5.27 18.77 -31.67
N ASP A 755 4.23 18.54 -30.88
CA ASP A 755 4.11 17.32 -30.06
C ASP A 755 3.57 16.18 -30.93
N ASP A 756 4.46 15.26 -31.32
CA ASP A 756 4.11 14.09 -32.12
C ASP A 756 3.10 13.15 -31.41
N LYS A 757 2.92 13.28 -30.09
CA LYS A 757 1.91 12.54 -29.32
C LYS A 757 0.50 13.12 -29.48
N ILE A 758 0.36 14.35 -29.98
CA ILE A 758 -0.94 14.96 -30.29
C ILE A 758 -1.35 14.57 -31.72
N ILE A 759 -2.28 13.62 -31.81
CA ILE A 759 -2.72 13.12 -33.11
C ILE A 759 -3.88 13.95 -33.63
N SER A 760 -3.65 14.57 -34.80
CA SER A 760 -4.67 15.37 -35.48
C SER A 760 -5.92 14.55 -35.79
N MET A 761 -7.08 15.19 -35.79
CA MET A 761 -8.33 14.57 -36.23
C MET A 761 -8.23 14.04 -37.67
N HIS A 762 -9.05 13.03 -37.97
CA HIS A 762 -9.14 12.31 -39.24
C HIS A 762 -7.88 11.53 -39.64
N LYS A 763 -6.84 11.51 -38.81
CA LYS A 763 -5.68 10.64 -38.99
C LYS A 763 -5.95 9.24 -38.46
N THR A 764 -5.22 8.28 -39.02
CA THR A 764 -5.17 6.90 -38.52
C THR A 764 -4.26 6.81 -37.30
N ILE A 765 -4.72 6.18 -36.24
CA ILE A 765 -3.94 5.89 -35.04
C ILE A 765 -3.63 4.39 -35.03
N THR A 766 -2.35 4.05 -34.94
CA THR A 766 -1.92 2.66 -34.79
C THR A 766 -1.70 2.38 -33.30
N ALA A 767 -2.17 1.22 -32.85
CA ALA A 767 -1.94 0.80 -31.47
C ALA A 767 -0.44 0.54 -31.23
N PRO A 768 0.11 1.00 -30.09
CA PRO A 768 1.49 0.65 -29.68
C PRO A 768 1.65 -0.83 -29.30
N ILE A 769 0.54 -1.55 -29.10
CA ILE A 769 0.51 -2.98 -28.77
C ILE A 769 0.37 -3.79 -30.08
N PRO A 770 1.22 -4.81 -30.30
CA PRO A 770 1.13 -5.66 -31.49
C PRO A 770 -0.26 -6.28 -31.68
N ASN A 771 -0.73 -6.36 -32.92
CA ASN A 771 -2.01 -6.98 -33.31
C ASN A 771 -3.28 -6.37 -32.70
N TYR A 772 -3.19 -5.18 -32.10
CA TYR A 772 -4.36 -4.47 -31.61
C TYR A 772 -4.95 -3.54 -32.69
N ASP A 773 -6.25 -3.27 -32.62
CA ASP A 773 -6.99 -2.55 -33.67
C ASP A 773 -6.38 -1.18 -34.02
N LYS A 774 -6.52 -0.76 -35.28
CA LYS A 774 -6.23 0.62 -35.70
C LYS A 774 -7.50 1.47 -35.62
N ILE A 775 -7.34 2.76 -35.30
CA ILE A 775 -8.42 3.75 -35.40
C ILE A 775 -8.27 4.45 -36.74
N THR A 776 -9.16 4.21 -37.69
CA THR A 776 -9.01 4.70 -39.08
C THR A 776 -9.50 6.12 -39.32
N ASN A 777 -10.32 6.68 -38.43
CA ASN A 777 -10.85 8.04 -38.55
C ASN A 777 -11.02 8.66 -37.15
N ASN A 778 -9.94 9.21 -36.60
CA ASN A 778 -9.98 9.84 -35.29
C ASN A 778 -10.93 11.07 -35.28
N GLN A 779 -11.94 11.05 -34.41
CA GLN A 779 -12.88 12.15 -34.18
C GLN A 779 -12.62 12.93 -32.88
N VAL A 780 -11.51 12.65 -32.21
CA VAL A 780 -11.14 13.25 -30.92
C VAL A 780 -10.09 14.33 -31.14
N MET A 781 -10.30 15.48 -30.50
CA MET A 781 -9.32 16.54 -30.38
C MET A 781 -8.58 16.39 -29.05
N CYS A 782 -7.25 16.47 -29.09
CA CYS A 782 -6.36 16.46 -27.93
C CYS A 782 -5.60 17.79 -27.87
N VAL A 783 -5.46 18.35 -26.67
CA VAL A 783 -4.70 19.57 -26.39
C VAL A 783 -3.87 19.38 -25.12
N GLU A 784 -2.79 20.16 -24.96
CA GLU A 784 -2.13 20.28 -23.67
C GLU A 784 -3.05 21.02 -22.70
N TYR A 785 -3.03 20.61 -21.43
CA TYR A 785 -3.86 21.15 -20.36
C TYR A 785 -3.01 21.42 -19.12
N TYR A 786 -3.17 22.62 -18.57
CA TYR A 786 -2.55 23.02 -17.32
C TYR A 786 -3.61 23.60 -16.38
N ASN A 787 -3.66 23.06 -15.17
CA ASN A 787 -4.62 23.40 -14.13
C ASN A 787 -4.57 24.85 -13.65
#